data_AF-A0A2I2DS13-F1
#
_entry.id   AF-A0A2I2DS13-F1
#
_cell.length_a   1.000
_cell.length_b   1.000
_cell.length_c   1.000
_cell.angle_alpha   90.00
_cell.angle_beta   90.00
_cell.angle_gamma   90.00
#
_symmetry.space_group_name_H-M   'P 1'
#
loop_
_entity.id
_entity.type
_entity.pdbx_description
1 polymer ?
#
loop_
_entity_poly.entity_id
_entity_poly.type
_entity_poly.pdbx_seq_one_letter_code
_entity_poly.pdbx_strand_id
1 'polypeptide(L)'
;MQKHLLYIVIFLCLSQTLHAQENGVVAFALPVRNSLKFNKYTINPTFSFVREQNKYLSFTNKRQWVQFDNAPQAYLFSYSGRFAENSGASIGLFQQNYGVLTTFGGVLNYAYNVVLDRDSNLTFGLNLGFYKSGINEGNVITNFSDPSLENVPSNMLGTINPGINYGTAFFDFGVSLNNLVSYNFKTSQVIEENPEQSVQAHVMYTGYVDSRGFFDSSKFSSLVRSEFKKDQTVLSGIMMLTTAKGIWGQAGYNTLYGLSAGIGLNITSQIAIEYNYEKEMGDMATFGNSHEVTLAYKFTKRERYNYSDDDEEGALISPVKKSRNALAKRHTTTGGKVDRKAIAEAKAQARAEALAKLEEKKAARLKLIEESKQAQEAKAEESARVKLAQEAQAKAEEAARIKLAQEAQAKAEEAARVKLAQEAKAKAEESARVKLAQEAQTKAEEAARIKLAQEAQAKAEEAASKLAQEAKAKAEEAARIKLAQEAKAKAEEAARIKLAKEAKAKAEEAARIKLDQEAKAKAEEAARIKLAQEAKAKAEEAARVKLAQEAKAKAEEAARVKLAQEAKAKAEEAARVKLAQEAQAKAEEAARIKQAQEAQAKAEEEARIKQEELDAALISVPKDATGIAMQNLTKLASDSKIEQAELIIKLNETVASRKKDLQDLKQENDLSEQGIYTEPKPFKSVSAENAALESLKVQIDDVIKAQDIKIKELEDLYKERLKKVPNAQDKINMIYLNEISVLKEAQAKAKRSKETLVSELESIKIATEIERKRRIKRAAYDNEQDRYNKDRETLNQIKQFTEASAVPLKESDFDFGEERSDNIQIIKGVRNVESGYYLVIAVHSDVAKRDEFLRKAVAAGQNNINFFYDAATSKYYIYYDKFDYIEGARNAMKSKGSTPYNGKMSMVKIEN
;
A
#
# COMPACT_ATOMS: atom_id res chain seq x y z
N MET A 1 43.43 -4.07 51.25
CA MET A 1 42.23 -3.39 50.72
C MET A 1 41.98 -3.60 49.21
N GLN A 2 43.00 -3.82 48.35
CA GLN A 2 42.76 -3.91 46.89
C GLN A 2 42.12 -5.22 46.37
N LYS A 3 42.21 -6.34 47.09
CA LYS A 3 41.61 -7.61 46.63
C LYS A 3 40.08 -7.70 46.83
N HIS A 4 39.54 -7.00 47.84
CA HIS A 4 38.09 -6.99 48.06
C HIS A 4 37.33 -6.01 47.16
N LEU A 5 38.02 -5.02 46.59
CA LEU A 5 37.43 -4.11 45.60
C LEU A 5 37.09 -4.84 44.30
N LEU A 6 37.93 -5.81 43.88
CA LEU A 6 37.69 -6.62 42.69
C LEU A 6 36.44 -7.51 42.82
N TYR A 7 36.22 -8.09 44.02
CA TYR A 7 35.03 -8.89 44.29
C TYR A 7 33.76 -8.04 44.41
N ILE A 8 33.86 -6.81 44.92
CA ILE A 8 32.72 -5.87 44.98
C ILE A 8 32.34 -5.37 43.57
N VAL A 9 33.32 -5.13 42.68
CA VAL A 9 33.07 -4.77 41.28
C VAL A 9 32.47 -5.94 40.48
N ILE A 10 32.91 -7.17 40.73
CA ILE A 10 32.36 -8.38 40.08
C ILE A 10 30.96 -8.73 40.62
N PHE A 11 30.66 -8.45 41.89
CA PHE A 11 29.33 -8.68 42.47
C PHE A 11 28.30 -7.61 42.07
N LEU A 12 28.73 -6.37 41.79
CA LEU A 12 27.86 -5.30 41.26
C LEU A 12 27.54 -5.45 39.76
N CYS A 13 28.24 -6.30 39.02
CA CYS A 13 27.93 -6.63 37.63
C CYS A 13 26.88 -7.76 37.47
N LEU A 14 26.36 -8.32 38.58
CA LEU A 14 25.40 -9.45 38.55
C LEU A 14 23.94 -9.05 38.85
N SER A 15 23.64 -7.77 39.04
CA SER A 15 22.25 -7.28 39.13
C SER A 15 21.81 -6.66 37.80
N GLN A 16 21.41 -7.49 36.84
CA GLN A 16 20.67 -7.01 35.69
C GLN A 16 19.18 -6.99 36.04
N THR A 17 18.65 -5.79 36.26
CA THR A 17 17.22 -5.52 36.21
C THR A 17 16.76 -5.63 34.77
N LEU A 18 15.97 -6.65 34.46
CA LEU A 18 15.24 -6.77 33.20
C LEU A 18 14.17 -5.68 33.14
N HIS A 19 14.41 -4.65 32.34
CA HIS A 19 13.35 -3.73 31.91
C HIS A 19 12.79 -4.24 30.57
N ALA A 20 11.56 -4.73 30.61
CA ALA A 20 10.77 -4.95 29.41
C ALA A 20 10.46 -3.60 28.77
N GLN A 21 10.58 -3.47 27.45
CA GLN A 21 10.10 -2.30 26.71
C GLN A 21 8.60 -2.14 26.96
N GLU A 22 8.20 -1.07 27.65
CA GLU A 22 6.80 -0.77 27.98
C GLU A 22 5.89 -0.55 26.75
N ASN A 23 6.44 -0.43 25.52
CA ASN A 23 5.69 0.06 24.36
C ASN A 23 5.66 -0.85 23.13
N GLY A 24 6.18 -2.10 23.20
CA GLY A 24 6.04 -3.07 22.09
C GLY A 24 6.68 -2.66 20.75
N VAL A 25 7.69 -1.77 20.77
CA VAL A 25 8.37 -1.28 19.57
C VAL A 25 9.75 -1.91 19.44
N VAL A 26 9.92 -2.71 18.38
CA VAL A 26 11.23 -3.28 18.03
C VAL A 26 12.10 -2.18 17.41
N ALA A 27 13.31 -1.99 17.94
CA ALA A 27 14.28 -1.06 17.39
C ALA A 27 14.83 -1.57 16.05
N PHE A 28 15.31 -0.66 15.20
CA PHE A 28 15.82 -1.02 13.88
C PHE A 28 17.14 -1.79 13.99
N ALA A 29 17.09 -3.08 13.69
CA ALA A 29 18.26 -3.95 13.58
C ALA A 29 18.02 -5.00 12.49
N LEU A 30 18.83 -5.00 11.42
CA LEU A 30 18.74 -6.01 10.37
C LEU A 30 19.65 -7.21 10.70
N PRO A 31 19.15 -8.46 10.73
CA PRO A 31 19.96 -9.62 11.12
C PRO A 31 20.89 -10.15 10.01
N VAL A 32 20.92 -9.50 8.85
CA VAL A 32 21.78 -9.82 7.69
C VAL A 32 23.18 -9.22 7.86
N ARG A 33 24.04 -9.93 8.58
CA ARG A 33 25.35 -9.42 9.04
C ARG A 33 26.56 -10.29 8.67
N ASN A 34 26.29 -11.46 8.10
CA ASN A 34 27.31 -12.50 7.91
C ASN A 34 27.86 -12.55 6.48
N SER A 35 27.53 -11.56 5.63
CA SER A 35 28.01 -11.47 4.25
C SER A 35 28.91 -10.26 4.06
N LEU A 36 30.15 -10.49 3.62
CA LEU A 36 30.98 -9.42 3.04
C LEU A 36 30.78 -9.27 1.52
N LYS A 37 29.83 -10.01 0.92
CA LYS A 37 29.54 -9.97 -0.51
C LYS A 37 28.30 -9.13 -0.81
N PHE A 38 27.22 -9.37 -0.07
CA PHE A 38 25.91 -8.77 -0.30
C PHE A 38 25.45 -7.92 0.88
N ASN A 39 24.55 -6.97 0.63
CA ASN A 39 23.90 -6.14 1.66
C ASN A 39 24.86 -5.40 2.61
N LYS A 40 26.10 -5.14 2.20
CA LYS A 40 27.13 -4.54 3.07
C LYS A 40 26.74 -3.18 3.64
N TYR A 41 25.85 -2.43 2.98
CA TYR A 41 25.31 -1.16 3.49
C TYR A 41 24.62 -1.30 4.86
N THR A 42 24.16 -2.51 5.21
CA THR A 42 23.58 -2.84 6.52
C THR A 42 24.64 -3.02 7.61
N ILE A 43 25.88 -3.37 7.23
CA ILE A 43 27.03 -3.50 8.14
C ILE A 43 27.64 -2.13 8.43
N ASN A 44 27.78 -1.30 7.39
CA ASN A 44 28.22 0.08 7.52
C ASN A 44 27.62 0.94 6.38
N PRO A 45 27.11 2.15 6.65
CA PRO A 45 26.53 3.03 5.64
C PRO A 45 27.45 3.38 4.46
N THR A 46 28.78 3.31 4.64
CA THR A 46 29.76 3.64 3.58
C THR A 46 29.99 2.49 2.59
N PHE A 47 29.56 1.27 2.93
CA PHE A 47 29.92 0.05 2.17
C PHE A 47 29.10 -0.19 0.90
N SER A 48 28.18 0.71 0.54
CA SER A 48 27.63 0.76 -0.82
C SER A 48 28.62 1.29 -1.85
N PHE A 49 29.70 1.97 -1.39
CA PHE A 49 30.80 2.43 -2.21
C PHE A 49 32.14 1.75 -1.83
N VAL A 50 32.45 1.67 -0.53
CA VAL A 50 33.75 1.14 -0.06
C VAL A 50 33.92 -0.32 -0.49
N ARG A 51 34.99 -0.57 -1.27
CA ARG A 51 35.30 -1.88 -1.88
C ARG A 51 34.09 -2.50 -2.61
N GLU A 52 33.21 -1.66 -3.15
CA GLU A 52 32.04 -2.07 -3.94
C GLU A 52 32.17 -1.57 -5.39
N GLN A 53 31.93 -2.48 -6.32
CA GLN A 53 32.12 -2.23 -7.75
C GLN A 53 30.92 -2.67 -8.58
N ASN A 54 30.19 -3.67 -8.09
CA ASN A 54 29.11 -4.28 -8.84
C ASN A 54 27.77 -3.79 -8.32
N LYS A 55 26.78 -3.77 -9.22
CA LYS A 55 25.38 -3.55 -8.85
C LYS A 55 24.74 -4.91 -8.68
N TYR A 56 24.12 -5.14 -7.53
CA TYR A 56 23.42 -6.36 -7.21
C TYR A 56 21.97 -6.07 -6.88
N LEU A 57 21.07 -6.82 -7.52
CA LEU A 57 19.73 -7.05 -7.01
C LEU A 57 19.78 -8.34 -6.19
N SER A 58 19.47 -8.29 -4.90
CA SER A 58 19.56 -9.45 -4.02
C SER A 58 18.28 -9.70 -3.25
N PHE A 59 17.98 -10.97 -3.02
CA PHE A 59 16.96 -11.44 -2.11
C PHE A 59 17.61 -12.34 -1.07
N THR A 60 17.46 -11.99 0.20
CA THR A 60 18.03 -12.72 1.33
C THR A 60 16.92 -13.18 2.26
N ASN A 61 16.95 -14.45 2.63
CA ASN A 61 16.12 -15.02 3.67
C ASN A 61 17.02 -15.50 4.80
N LYS A 62 16.77 -15.04 6.03
CA LYS A 62 17.42 -15.53 7.24
C LYS A 62 16.37 -16.10 8.18
N ARG A 63 16.52 -17.36 8.54
CA ARG A 63 15.71 -18.03 9.58
C ARG A 63 16.62 -18.29 10.77
N GLN A 64 16.30 -17.66 11.89
CA GLN A 64 17.05 -17.83 13.12
C GLN A 64 16.47 -19.00 13.93
N TRP A 65 17.31 -19.65 14.74
CA TRP A 65 16.87 -20.54 15.81
C TRP A 65 15.90 -21.66 15.36
N VAL A 66 16.31 -22.46 14.38
CA VAL A 66 15.42 -23.41 13.69
C VAL A 66 14.85 -24.53 14.59
N GLN A 67 15.28 -24.63 15.85
CA GLN A 67 14.84 -25.66 16.80
C GLN A 67 13.45 -25.43 17.42
N PHE A 68 12.80 -24.28 17.23
CA PHE A 68 11.45 -24.06 17.75
C PHE A 68 10.51 -23.39 16.74
N ASP A 69 9.21 -23.61 16.95
CA ASP A 69 8.15 -23.08 16.09
C ASP A 69 8.03 -21.56 16.23
N ASN A 70 7.68 -20.87 15.14
CA ASN A 70 7.60 -19.41 15.07
C ASN A 70 8.93 -18.68 15.37
N ALA A 71 10.06 -19.35 15.17
CA ALA A 71 11.37 -18.74 15.30
C ALA A 71 11.55 -17.54 14.35
N PRO A 72 12.38 -16.55 14.73
CA PRO A 72 12.49 -15.31 13.98
C PRO A 72 12.90 -15.52 12.53
N GLN A 73 12.19 -14.84 11.63
CA GLN A 73 12.45 -14.91 10.20
C GLN A 73 12.55 -13.52 9.59
N ALA A 74 13.61 -13.29 8.84
CA ALA A 74 13.85 -12.05 8.14
C ALA A 74 13.95 -12.27 6.63
N TYR A 75 13.32 -11.37 5.89
CA TYR A 75 13.39 -11.26 4.44
C TYR A 75 13.96 -9.89 4.11
N LEU A 76 14.91 -9.84 3.17
CA LEU A 76 15.49 -8.61 2.67
C LEU A 76 15.59 -8.68 1.16
N PHE A 77 14.92 -7.75 0.49
CA PHE A 77 15.11 -7.47 -0.92
C PHE A 77 15.92 -6.18 -1.06
N SER A 78 17.02 -6.19 -1.79
CA SER A 78 17.86 -5.01 -1.93
C SER A 78 18.37 -4.82 -3.35
N TYR A 79 18.52 -3.56 -3.74
CA TYR A 79 19.28 -3.15 -4.91
C TYR A 79 20.39 -2.21 -4.45
N SER A 80 21.64 -2.64 -4.57
CA SER A 80 22.80 -1.94 -4.01
C SER A 80 23.99 -1.99 -4.94
N GLY A 81 24.83 -0.96 -4.88
CA GLY A 81 26.10 -0.91 -5.58
C GLY A 81 26.58 0.50 -5.87
N ARG A 82 27.65 0.58 -6.65
CA ARG A 82 28.23 1.83 -7.15
C ARG A 82 27.49 2.31 -8.39
N PHE A 83 26.97 3.53 -8.36
CA PHE A 83 26.17 4.10 -9.45
C PHE A 83 26.88 5.19 -10.25
N ALA A 84 27.88 5.84 -9.64
CA ALA A 84 28.75 6.81 -10.31
C ALA A 84 30.22 6.62 -9.86
N GLU A 85 31.12 7.42 -10.41
CA GLU A 85 32.55 7.35 -10.08
C GLU A 85 32.84 7.63 -8.61
N ASN A 86 32.04 8.45 -7.92
CA ASN A 86 32.29 8.84 -6.53
C ASN A 86 31.09 8.58 -5.62
N SER A 87 30.09 7.82 -6.08
CA SER A 87 28.91 7.55 -5.27
C SER A 87 28.37 6.12 -5.39
N GLY A 88 27.95 5.61 -4.24
CA GLY A 88 27.21 4.37 -4.07
C GLY A 88 25.82 4.68 -3.53
N ALA A 89 24.86 3.83 -3.87
CA ALA A 89 23.51 3.94 -3.35
C ALA A 89 22.95 2.56 -3.06
N SER A 90 21.95 2.48 -2.18
CA SER A 90 21.19 1.25 -2.01
C SER A 90 19.74 1.55 -1.62
N ILE A 91 18.85 0.68 -2.07
CA ILE A 91 17.48 0.60 -1.58
C ILE A 91 17.26 -0.82 -1.07
N GLY A 92 16.75 -0.95 0.15
CA GLY A 92 16.39 -2.22 0.76
C GLY A 92 14.94 -2.18 1.22
N LEU A 93 14.22 -3.28 1.02
CA LEU A 93 12.91 -3.55 1.60
C LEU A 93 13.02 -4.79 2.46
N PHE A 94 12.57 -4.71 3.70
CA PHE A 94 12.70 -5.82 4.63
C PHE A 94 11.39 -6.11 5.36
N GLN A 95 11.24 -7.38 5.71
CA GLN A 95 10.22 -7.86 6.62
C GLN A 95 10.87 -8.76 7.67
N GLN A 96 10.57 -8.53 8.94
CA GLN A 96 11.01 -9.35 10.05
C GLN A 96 9.81 -9.82 10.85
N ASN A 97 9.74 -11.12 11.09
CA ASN A 97 8.71 -11.74 11.90
C ASN A 97 9.39 -12.30 13.15
N TYR A 98 8.96 -11.84 14.33
CA TYR A 98 9.36 -12.34 15.65
C TYR A 98 8.11 -12.89 16.34
N GLY A 99 7.79 -14.17 16.09
CA GLY A 99 6.51 -14.74 16.54
C GLY A 99 5.31 -13.97 15.97
N VAL A 100 4.55 -13.32 16.85
CA VAL A 100 3.39 -12.50 16.48
C VAL A 100 3.74 -11.06 16.12
N LEU A 101 4.97 -10.60 16.37
CA LEU A 101 5.41 -9.25 15.98
C LEU A 101 5.92 -9.27 14.55
N THR A 102 5.41 -8.36 13.72
CA THR A 102 5.91 -8.17 12.35
C THR A 102 6.39 -6.73 12.19
N THR A 103 7.62 -6.61 11.71
CA THR A 103 8.22 -5.34 11.30
C THR A 103 8.41 -5.33 9.80
N PHE A 104 7.87 -4.33 9.12
CA PHE A 104 8.02 -4.14 7.68
C PHE A 104 8.53 -2.74 7.40
N GLY A 105 9.54 -2.61 6.54
CA GLY A 105 10.09 -1.30 6.23
C GLY A 105 11.05 -1.29 5.06
N GLY A 106 11.64 -0.12 4.85
CA GLY A 106 12.66 0.11 3.86
C GLY A 106 13.85 0.86 4.42
N VAL A 107 14.98 0.75 3.72
CA VAL A 107 16.22 1.45 4.01
C VAL A 107 16.71 2.08 2.73
N LEU A 108 16.97 3.38 2.78
CA LEU A 108 17.69 4.11 1.74
C LEU A 108 19.10 4.35 2.22
N ASN A 109 20.08 4.04 1.38
CA ASN A 109 21.48 4.30 1.64
C ASN A 109 22.06 5.17 0.53
N TYR A 110 22.89 6.13 0.92
CA TYR A 110 23.74 6.87 0.00
C TYR A 110 25.15 6.99 0.59
N ALA A 111 26.16 6.71 -0.24
CA ALA A 111 27.56 6.89 0.11
C ALA A 111 28.25 7.75 -0.94
N TYR A 112 29.05 8.72 -0.47
CA TYR A 112 29.79 9.65 -1.29
C TYR A 112 31.27 9.63 -0.92
N ASN A 113 32.12 9.46 -1.92
CA ASN A 113 33.56 9.31 -1.75
C ASN A 113 34.32 10.54 -2.24
N VAL A 114 35.17 11.06 -1.37
CA VAL A 114 36.12 12.13 -1.66
C VAL A 114 37.49 11.51 -1.81
N VAL A 115 38.09 11.65 -2.99
CA VAL A 115 39.48 11.22 -3.23
C VAL A 115 40.41 12.27 -2.62
N LEU A 116 41.28 11.85 -1.70
CA LEU A 116 42.27 12.73 -1.06
C LEU A 116 43.61 12.66 -1.78
N ASP A 117 44.03 11.43 -2.14
CA ASP A 117 45.24 11.14 -2.91
C ASP A 117 45.00 9.89 -3.79
N ARG A 118 46.02 9.45 -4.54
CA ARG A 118 45.96 8.26 -5.42
C ARG A 118 45.51 7.00 -4.66
N ASP A 119 46.04 6.80 -3.46
CA ASP A 119 45.81 5.62 -2.64
C ASP A 119 45.03 5.94 -1.36
N SER A 120 44.45 7.13 -1.22
CA SER A 120 43.67 7.51 -0.04
C SER A 120 42.37 8.21 -0.37
N ASN A 121 41.30 7.85 0.35
CA ASN A 121 39.98 8.42 0.16
C ASN A 121 39.20 8.51 1.48
N LEU A 122 38.18 9.36 1.47
CA LEU A 122 37.28 9.57 2.58
C LEU A 122 35.85 9.41 2.08
N THR A 123 35.16 8.36 2.52
CA THR A 123 33.77 8.07 2.17
C THR A 123 32.84 8.46 3.32
N PHE A 124 31.79 9.22 3.00
CA PHE A 124 30.68 9.52 3.89
C PHE A 124 29.49 8.66 3.49
N GLY A 125 28.74 8.14 4.46
CA GLY A 125 27.59 7.28 4.24
C GLY A 125 26.42 7.67 5.13
N LEU A 126 25.20 7.45 4.63
CA LEU A 126 23.97 7.71 5.38
C LEU A 126 22.95 6.61 5.09
N ASN A 127 22.45 5.96 6.14
CA ASN A 127 21.28 5.08 6.07
C ASN A 127 20.07 5.77 6.68
N LEU A 128 18.99 5.87 5.91
CA LEU A 128 17.67 6.32 6.35
C LEU A 128 16.72 5.12 6.35
N GLY A 129 16.28 4.69 7.54
CA GLY A 129 15.34 3.59 7.71
C GLY A 129 13.94 4.08 8.00
N PHE A 130 12.93 3.54 7.32
CA PHE A 130 11.52 3.84 7.59
C PHE A 130 10.77 2.52 7.72
N TYR A 131 10.16 2.26 8.87
CA TYR A 131 9.54 0.97 9.12
C TYR A 131 8.34 1.06 10.07
N LYS A 132 7.44 0.09 9.94
CA LYS A 132 6.28 -0.10 10.80
C LYS A 132 6.49 -1.37 11.61
N SER A 133 6.40 -1.28 12.93
CA SER A 133 6.42 -2.42 13.86
C SER A 133 5.04 -2.55 14.51
N GLY A 134 4.53 -3.77 14.61
CA GLY A 134 3.28 -4.05 15.31
C GLY A 134 2.98 -5.55 15.41
N ILE A 135 1.87 -5.88 16.07
CA ILE A 135 1.38 -7.25 16.16
C ILE A 135 0.68 -7.63 14.86
N ASN A 136 0.95 -8.84 14.40
CA ASN A 136 0.22 -9.51 13.33
C ASN A 136 -0.86 -10.39 13.96
N GLU A 137 -2.08 -9.87 14.01
CA GLU A 137 -3.26 -10.55 14.58
C GLU A 137 -3.54 -11.91 13.92
N GLY A 138 -3.20 -12.10 12.65
CA GLY A 138 -3.37 -13.37 11.96
C GLY A 138 -2.49 -14.50 12.50
N ASN A 139 -1.40 -14.18 13.21
CA ASN A 139 -0.54 -15.15 13.88
C ASN A 139 -0.89 -15.34 15.36
N VAL A 140 -1.85 -14.57 15.89
CA VAL A 140 -2.27 -14.67 17.28
C VAL A 140 -3.27 -15.81 17.42
N ILE A 141 -2.93 -16.81 18.23
CA ILE A 141 -3.82 -17.91 18.58
C ILE A 141 -4.25 -17.70 20.03
N THR A 142 -5.47 -17.22 20.25
CA THR A 142 -6.05 -17.10 21.60
C THR A 142 -7.29 -17.98 21.75
N ASN A 143 -7.50 -18.48 22.96
CA ASN A 143 -8.72 -19.23 23.31
C ASN A 143 -9.93 -18.30 23.55
N PHE A 144 -9.68 -16.99 23.73
CA PHE A 144 -10.66 -15.93 23.95
C PHE A 144 -10.16 -14.63 23.33
N SER A 145 -11.05 -13.77 22.82
CA SER A 145 -10.63 -12.42 22.37
C SER A 145 -10.05 -11.69 23.57
N ASP A 146 -8.78 -11.34 23.50
CA ASP A 146 -8.11 -10.56 24.53
C ASP A 146 -8.21 -9.08 24.15
N PRO A 147 -9.01 -8.26 24.87
CA PRO A 147 -9.16 -6.83 24.56
C PRO A 147 -7.85 -6.04 24.62
N SER A 148 -6.82 -6.59 25.29
CA SER A 148 -5.49 -5.98 25.32
C SER A 148 -4.75 -6.08 23.97
N LEU A 149 -5.08 -7.07 23.13
CA LEU A 149 -4.51 -7.26 21.79
C LEU A 149 -5.22 -6.39 20.74
N GLU A 150 -6.50 -6.07 20.92
CA GLU A 150 -7.30 -5.24 20.00
C GLU A 150 -6.82 -3.78 19.89
N ASN A 151 -6.08 -3.29 20.89
CA ASN A 151 -5.61 -1.91 20.95
C ASN A 151 -4.09 -1.76 20.86
N VAL A 152 -3.33 -2.80 20.49
CA VAL A 152 -1.86 -2.67 20.42
C VAL A 152 -1.48 -1.75 19.27
N PRO A 153 -0.87 -0.58 19.57
CA PRO A 153 -0.58 0.40 18.55
C PRO A 153 0.55 -0.10 17.66
N SER A 154 0.30 -0.21 16.35
CA SER A 154 1.40 -0.24 15.39
C SER A 154 2.08 1.13 15.34
N ASN A 155 3.41 1.14 15.42
CA ASN A 155 4.24 2.34 15.44
C ASN A 155 5.04 2.43 14.15
N MET A 156 5.01 3.60 13.52
CA MET A 156 5.85 3.92 12.36
C MET A 156 7.06 4.70 12.84
N LEU A 157 8.25 4.22 12.49
CA LEU A 157 9.54 4.75 12.94
C LEU A 157 10.41 5.19 11.77
N GLY A 158 11.13 6.29 11.98
CA GLY A 158 12.20 6.78 11.11
C GLY A 158 13.53 6.72 11.83
N THR A 159 14.57 6.23 11.18
CA THR A 159 15.92 6.12 11.75
C THR A 159 16.97 6.74 10.85
N ILE A 160 17.99 7.32 11.47
CA ILE A 160 19.13 7.94 10.78
C ILE A 160 20.42 7.30 11.30
N ASN A 161 21.25 6.79 10.38
CA ASN A 161 22.51 6.15 10.71
C ASN A 161 23.64 6.69 9.80
N PRO A 162 24.38 7.71 10.23
CA PRO A 162 25.52 8.22 9.49
C PRO A 162 26.78 7.36 9.70
N GLY A 163 27.69 7.41 8.74
CA GLY A 163 29.00 6.77 8.83
C GLY A 163 30.07 7.51 8.03
N ILE A 164 31.31 7.35 8.46
CA ILE A 164 32.51 7.86 7.78
C ILE A 164 33.54 6.74 7.69
N ASN A 165 34.30 6.73 6.60
CA ASN A 165 35.33 5.73 6.36
C ASN A 165 36.53 6.35 5.64
N TYR A 166 37.72 6.16 6.19
CA TYR A 166 38.98 6.53 5.60
C TYR A 166 39.64 5.28 4.98
N GLY A 167 39.70 5.25 3.65
CA GLY A 167 40.29 4.17 2.88
C GLY A 167 41.71 4.49 2.45
N THR A 168 42.57 3.48 2.49
CA THR A 168 43.93 3.46 1.92
C THR A 168 44.01 2.47 0.76
N ALA A 169 45.20 2.09 0.28
CA ALA A 169 45.35 1.02 -0.71
C ALA A 169 44.71 -0.30 -0.27
N PHE A 170 44.96 -0.75 0.97
CA PHE A 170 44.55 -2.06 1.48
C PHE A 170 43.70 -2.03 2.74
N PHE A 171 43.73 -0.94 3.50
CA PHE A 171 43.00 -0.81 4.77
C PHE A 171 41.90 0.24 4.69
N ASP A 172 40.76 -0.03 5.30
CA ASP A 172 39.65 0.90 5.46
C ASP A 172 39.29 1.03 6.95
N PHE A 173 39.34 2.24 7.48
CA PHE A 173 39.03 2.56 8.88
C PHE A 173 37.74 3.35 8.94
N GLY A 174 36.73 2.87 9.65
CA GLY A 174 35.45 3.58 9.69
C GLY A 174 34.80 3.65 11.06
N VAL A 175 33.93 4.64 11.19
CA VAL A 175 33.08 4.88 12.35
C VAL A 175 31.66 5.12 11.85
N SER A 176 30.67 4.48 12.48
CA SER A 176 29.25 4.72 12.20
C SER A 176 28.45 4.84 13.48
N LEU A 177 27.36 5.59 13.41
CA LEU A 177 26.41 5.75 14.49
C LEU A 177 25.12 5.04 14.08
N ASN A 178 24.76 3.97 14.78
CA ASN A 178 23.52 3.25 14.54
C ASN A 178 22.42 3.82 15.43
N ASN A 179 21.23 3.98 14.85
CA ASN A 179 20.04 4.55 15.46
C ASN A 179 20.29 5.90 16.15
N LEU A 180 21.10 6.77 15.54
CA LEU A 180 21.46 8.09 16.08
C LEU A 180 20.22 8.91 16.43
N VAL A 181 19.24 8.90 15.52
CA VAL A 181 17.91 9.47 15.74
C VAL A 181 16.89 8.39 15.42
N SER A 182 15.95 8.16 16.33
CA SER A 182 14.82 7.26 16.15
C SER A 182 13.53 8.03 16.40
N TYR A 183 12.80 8.40 15.35
CA TYR A 183 11.59 9.22 15.43
C TYR A 183 10.33 8.36 15.30
N ASN A 184 9.42 8.43 16.26
CA ASN A 184 8.12 7.78 16.18
C ASN A 184 7.10 8.75 15.57
N PHE A 185 6.63 8.46 14.36
CA PHE A 185 5.69 9.30 13.63
C PHE A 185 4.28 9.31 14.23
N LYS A 186 3.93 8.30 15.04
CA LYS A 186 2.61 8.22 15.68
C LYS A 186 2.54 9.10 16.93
N THR A 187 3.58 9.06 17.78
CA THR A 187 3.67 9.92 18.97
C THR A 187 4.25 11.29 18.66
N SER A 188 4.81 11.49 17.46
CA SER A 188 5.55 12.69 17.06
C SER A 188 6.71 13.04 18.01
N GLN A 189 7.37 12.01 18.54
CA GLN A 189 8.45 12.14 19.52
C GLN A 189 9.68 11.36 19.07
N VAL A 190 10.87 11.88 19.41
CA VAL A 190 12.12 11.14 19.30
C VAL A 190 12.20 10.16 20.47
N ILE A 191 12.58 8.92 20.19
CA ILE A 191 12.82 7.89 21.20
C ILE A 191 14.16 8.21 21.86
N GLU A 192 14.12 8.67 23.11
CA GLU A 192 15.30 9.06 23.87
C GLU A 192 16.14 7.85 24.31
N GLU A 193 15.49 6.72 24.64
CA GLU A 193 16.16 5.50 25.06
C GLU A 193 15.97 4.36 24.05
N ASN A 194 16.85 4.32 23.04
CA ASN A 194 16.92 3.19 22.11
C ASN A 194 18.06 2.23 22.52
N PRO A 195 17.77 0.99 22.96
CA PRO A 195 18.81 0.02 23.36
C PRO A 195 19.71 -0.44 22.20
N GLU A 196 19.24 -0.30 20.95
CA GLU A 196 20.00 -0.58 19.73
C GLU A 196 20.74 0.65 19.21
N GLN A 197 20.74 1.77 19.94
CA GLN A 197 21.63 2.89 19.64
C GLN A 197 23.07 2.51 19.97
N SER A 198 23.97 2.67 18.99
CA SER A 198 25.35 2.22 19.14
C SER A 198 26.35 3.04 18.34
N VAL A 199 27.57 3.10 18.85
CA VAL A 199 28.73 3.61 18.12
C VAL A 199 29.52 2.41 17.62
N GLN A 200 29.75 2.34 16.32
CA GLN A 200 30.49 1.26 15.70
C GLN A 200 31.81 1.80 15.17
N ALA A 201 32.90 1.08 15.44
CA ALA A 201 34.19 1.31 14.82
C ALA A 201 34.65 0.03 14.12
N HIS A 202 35.27 0.14 12.95
CA HIS A 202 35.77 -1.00 12.20
C HIS A 202 37.11 -0.75 11.51
N VAL A 203 37.82 -1.85 11.29
CA VAL A 203 39.01 -1.93 10.43
C VAL A 203 38.77 -3.05 9.43
N MET A 204 38.90 -2.74 8.15
CA MET A 204 38.82 -3.70 7.06
C MET A 204 40.17 -3.78 6.35
N TYR A 205 40.62 -4.99 6.05
CA TYR A 205 41.75 -5.26 5.16
C TYR A 205 41.22 -5.93 3.89
N THR A 206 41.66 -5.48 2.72
CA THR A 206 41.40 -6.13 1.43
C THR A 206 42.70 -6.23 0.66
N GLY A 207 43.09 -7.45 0.29
CA GLY A 207 44.29 -7.71 -0.50
C GLY A 207 44.08 -8.84 -1.50
N TYR A 208 45.08 -9.07 -2.35
CA TYR A 208 45.09 -10.13 -3.33
C TYR A 208 46.16 -11.15 -2.98
N VAL A 209 45.85 -12.42 -3.21
CA VAL A 209 46.75 -13.55 -3.00
C VAL A 209 47.24 -13.99 -4.38
N ASP A 210 48.51 -13.72 -4.64
CA ASP A 210 49.20 -14.25 -5.81
C ASP A 210 49.71 -15.65 -5.48
N SER A 211 49.14 -16.66 -6.12
CA SER A 211 49.51 -18.05 -5.92
C SER A 211 49.45 -18.82 -7.23
N ARG A 212 49.87 -20.09 -7.26
CA ARG A 212 49.73 -20.93 -8.45
C ARG A 212 48.51 -21.84 -8.30
N GLY A 213 47.67 -21.92 -9.33
CA GLY A 213 46.56 -22.87 -9.39
C GLY A 213 45.20 -22.25 -9.05
N PHE A 214 44.41 -22.93 -8.21
CA PHE A 214 43.01 -22.55 -7.96
C PHE A 214 42.82 -21.22 -7.23
N PHE A 215 43.78 -20.83 -6.37
CA PHE A 215 43.75 -19.61 -5.57
C PHE A 215 44.56 -18.46 -6.20
N ASP A 216 44.90 -18.55 -7.48
CA ASP A 216 45.58 -17.47 -8.18
C ASP A 216 44.64 -16.27 -8.34
N SER A 217 45.16 -15.06 -8.13
CA SER A 217 44.40 -13.80 -8.15
C SER A 217 43.18 -13.83 -7.20
N SER A 218 43.29 -14.56 -6.09
CA SER A 218 42.23 -14.63 -5.07
C SER A 218 42.17 -13.35 -4.25
N LYS A 219 40.97 -12.81 -4.03
CA LYS A 219 40.75 -11.64 -3.18
C LYS A 219 40.48 -12.09 -1.75
N PHE A 220 41.29 -11.59 -0.81
CA PHE A 220 41.10 -11.79 0.62
C PHE A 220 40.58 -10.50 1.26
N SER A 221 39.47 -10.60 2.00
CA SER A 221 38.90 -9.48 2.75
C SER A 221 38.68 -9.90 4.20
N SER A 222 39.07 -9.06 5.15
CA SER A 222 38.87 -9.28 6.58
C SER A 222 38.34 -8.01 7.22
N LEU A 223 37.28 -8.12 8.00
CA LEU A 223 36.65 -7.01 8.72
C LEU A 223 36.63 -7.34 10.21
N VAL A 224 37.17 -6.44 11.03
CA VAL A 224 37.03 -6.47 12.50
C VAL A 224 36.26 -5.23 12.91
N ARG A 225 35.24 -5.39 13.76
CA ARG A 225 34.42 -4.28 14.24
C ARG A 225 34.10 -4.42 15.72
N SER A 226 34.03 -3.28 16.39
CA SER A 226 33.56 -3.13 17.77
C SER A 226 32.35 -2.22 17.77
N GLU A 227 31.26 -2.68 18.38
CA GLU A 227 30.02 -1.95 18.51
C GLU A 227 29.74 -1.69 20.00
N PHE A 228 29.66 -0.42 20.37
CA PHE A 228 29.45 0.03 21.74
C PHE A 228 27.99 0.44 21.91
N LYS A 229 27.20 -0.41 22.59
CA LYS A 229 25.81 -0.13 23.00
C LYS A 229 25.79 0.35 24.45
N LYS A 230 24.64 0.87 24.91
CA LYS A 230 24.47 1.38 26.29
C LYS A 230 24.87 0.34 27.36
N ASP A 231 24.44 -0.91 27.16
CA ASP A 231 24.56 -1.97 28.18
C ASP A 231 25.54 -3.08 27.83
N GLN A 232 26.10 -3.10 26.60
CA GLN A 232 27.02 -4.14 26.15
C GLN A 232 27.93 -3.69 25.02
N THR A 233 29.12 -4.30 24.94
CA THR A 233 30.04 -4.15 23.79
C THR A 233 30.04 -5.42 22.96
N VAL A 234 29.75 -5.31 21.66
CA VAL A 234 29.74 -6.43 20.72
C VAL A 234 30.99 -6.36 19.85
N LEU A 235 31.85 -7.39 19.95
CA LEU A 235 33.00 -7.55 19.07
C LEU A 235 32.65 -8.54 17.97
N SER A 236 33.02 -8.23 16.74
CA SER A 236 32.92 -9.22 15.66
C SER A 236 34.04 -9.12 14.64
N GLY A 237 34.36 -10.27 14.07
CA GLY A 237 35.33 -10.43 13.00
C GLY A 237 34.75 -11.33 11.91
N ILE A 238 34.98 -10.99 10.65
CA ILE A 238 34.62 -11.84 9.51
C ILE A 238 35.73 -11.78 8.47
N MET A 239 36.10 -12.95 7.95
CA MET A 239 37.10 -13.13 6.91
C MET A 239 36.42 -13.78 5.70
N MET A 240 36.80 -13.37 4.50
CA MET A 240 36.31 -13.89 3.23
C MET A 240 37.47 -14.09 2.28
N LEU A 241 37.48 -15.24 1.61
CA LEU A 241 38.36 -15.52 0.48
C LEU A 241 37.51 -15.75 -0.77
N THR A 242 37.69 -14.91 -1.79
CA THR A 242 37.05 -15.03 -3.10
C THR A 242 38.06 -15.46 -4.14
N THR A 243 37.70 -16.45 -4.96
CA THR A 243 38.54 -16.96 -6.04
C THR A 243 38.21 -16.27 -7.36
N ALA A 244 39.19 -16.18 -8.26
CA ALA A 244 38.97 -15.66 -9.61
C ALA A 244 37.92 -16.48 -10.41
N LYS A 245 37.63 -17.72 -9.99
CA LYS A 245 36.57 -18.56 -10.58
C LYS A 245 35.15 -18.23 -10.10
N GLY A 246 35.00 -17.26 -9.19
CA GLY A 246 33.70 -16.84 -8.67
C GLY A 246 33.15 -17.72 -7.56
N ILE A 247 34.00 -18.43 -6.82
CA ILE A 247 33.65 -19.16 -5.60
C ILE A 247 34.24 -18.38 -4.42
N TRP A 248 33.49 -18.19 -3.34
CA TRP A 248 34.00 -17.60 -2.11
C TRP A 248 33.56 -18.38 -0.88
N GLY A 249 34.42 -18.35 0.14
CA GLY A 249 34.11 -18.84 1.48
C GLY A 249 34.32 -17.73 2.49
N GLN A 250 33.48 -17.69 3.52
CA GLN A 250 33.60 -16.73 4.62
C GLN A 250 33.42 -17.42 5.97
N ALA A 251 34.10 -16.90 6.98
CA ALA A 251 33.99 -17.36 8.36
C ALA A 251 34.08 -16.16 9.29
N GLY A 252 33.28 -16.16 10.34
CA GLY A 252 33.21 -15.05 11.27
C GLY A 252 32.91 -15.50 12.69
N TYR A 253 33.09 -14.55 13.59
CA TYR A 253 32.78 -14.67 15.00
C TYR A 253 32.17 -13.37 15.47
N ASN A 254 31.11 -13.47 16.26
CA ASN A 254 30.43 -12.37 16.91
C ASN A 254 30.19 -12.73 18.37
N THR A 255 30.56 -11.86 19.31
CA THR A 255 30.42 -12.14 20.74
C THR A 255 28.96 -12.30 21.19
N LEU A 256 28.01 -11.68 20.49
CA LEU A 256 26.58 -11.78 20.78
C LEU A 256 25.89 -12.93 20.03
N TYR A 257 26.28 -13.18 18.77
CA TYR A 257 25.58 -14.14 17.89
C TYR A 257 26.34 -15.44 17.62
N GLY A 258 27.58 -15.57 18.08
CA GLY A 258 28.39 -16.79 17.95
C GLY A 258 29.21 -16.89 16.66
N LEU A 259 29.48 -18.11 16.24
CA LEU A 259 30.32 -18.43 15.07
C LEU A 259 29.47 -18.41 13.79
N SER A 260 30.02 -17.89 12.69
CA SER A 260 29.39 -17.95 11.37
C SER A 260 30.34 -18.55 10.34
N ALA A 261 29.77 -19.29 9.39
CA ALA A 261 30.49 -19.84 8.25
C ALA A 261 29.58 -19.82 7.02
N GLY A 262 30.14 -19.47 5.87
CA GLY A 262 29.37 -19.35 4.64
C GLY A 262 30.16 -19.68 3.40
N ILE A 263 29.44 -20.06 2.35
CA ILE A 263 29.97 -20.33 1.03
C ILE A 263 29.05 -19.72 -0.02
N GLY A 264 29.63 -19.19 -1.08
CA GLY A 264 28.88 -18.68 -2.21
C GLY A 264 29.59 -18.93 -3.53
N LEU A 265 28.81 -18.86 -4.60
CA LEU A 265 29.27 -19.15 -5.94
C LEU A 265 28.47 -18.38 -7.00
N ASN A 266 29.18 -17.94 -8.04
CA ASN A 266 28.60 -17.39 -9.26
C ASN A 266 28.16 -18.56 -10.16
N ILE A 267 26.85 -18.85 -10.18
CA ILE A 267 26.25 -19.88 -11.06
C ILE A 267 26.50 -19.51 -12.53
N THR A 268 26.18 -18.26 -12.87
CA THR A 268 26.47 -17.65 -14.18
C THR A 268 27.21 -16.34 -13.97
N SER A 269 27.66 -15.68 -15.04
CA SER A 269 28.27 -14.36 -14.94
C SER A 269 27.34 -13.29 -14.33
N GLN A 270 26.03 -13.57 -14.20
CA GLN A 270 25.03 -12.66 -13.66
C GLN A 270 24.30 -13.21 -12.42
N ILE A 271 24.25 -14.52 -12.19
CA ILE A 271 23.50 -15.11 -11.07
C ILE A 271 24.49 -15.65 -10.04
N ALA A 272 24.31 -15.23 -8.79
CA ALA A 272 25.10 -15.62 -7.65
C ALA A 272 24.21 -16.15 -6.53
N ILE A 273 24.69 -17.14 -5.79
CA ILE A 273 24.02 -17.68 -4.61
C ILE A 273 25.01 -17.75 -3.45
N GLU A 274 24.54 -17.46 -2.24
CA GLU A 274 25.31 -17.58 -1.01
C GLU A 274 24.47 -18.25 0.07
N TYR A 275 25.13 -19.10 0.85
CA TYR A 275 24.56 -19.75 2.01
C TYR A 275 25.45 -19.48 3.22
N ASN A 276 24.86 -19.00 4.29
CA ASN A 276 25.50 -18.73 5.57
C ASN A 276 24.82 -19.56 6.67
N TYR A 277 25.65 -20.07 7.55
CA TYR A 277 25.28 -20.80 8.74
C TYR A 277 25.85 -20.06 9.95
N GLU A 278 24.99 -19.77 10.93
CA GLU A 278 25.35 -19.10 12.18
C GLU A 278 25.00 -20.05 13.33
N LYS A 279 25.99 -20.29 14.19
CA LYS A 279 25.87 -21.12 15.39
C LYS A 279 26.09 -20.24 16.61
N GLU A 280 25.01 -20.07 17.35
CA GLU A 280 24.93 -19.30 18.57
C GLU A 280 25.81 -19.94 19.66
N MET A 281 26.42 -19.09 20.49
CA MET A 281 27.25 -19.48 21.62
C MET A 281 26.79 -18.74 22.88
N GLY A 282 27.14 -19.24 24.06
CA GLY A 282 26.67 -18.68 25.33
C GLY A 282 25.20 -19.00 25.58
N ASP A 283 24.46 -18.06 26.17
CA ASP A 283 23.07 -18.26 26.60
C ASP A 283 22.10 -18.50 25.44
N MET A 284 22.48 -18.11 24.21
CA MET A 284 21.66 -18.34 23.02
C MET A 284 21.89 -19.69 22.34
N ALA A 285 22.87 -20.49 22.80
CA ALA A 285 23.20 -21.77 22.17
C ALA A 285 22.05 -22.80 22.22
N THR A 286 21.11 -22.64 23.16
CA THR A 286 19.95 -23.53 23.33
C THR A 286 18.83 -23.29 22.32
N PHE A 287 18.85 -22.17 21.59
CA PHE A 287 17.80 -21.84 20.61
C PHE A 287 18.02 -22.49 19.24
N GLY A 288 19.15 -23.18 19.05
CA GLY A 288 19.49 -23.84 17.80
C GLY A 288 20.05 -22.90 16.74
N ASN A 289 20.51 -23.48 15.63
CA ASN A 289 21.29 -22.77 14.63
C ASN A 289 20.43 -21.88 13.72
N SER A 290 21.09 -20.89 13.13
CA SER A 290 20.54 -19.93 12.19
C SER A 290 21.04 -20.18 10.76
N HIS A 291 20.15 -20.04 9.78
CA HIS A 291 20.45 -20.25 8.37
C HIS A 291 20.10 -19.01 7.55
N GLU A 292 20.98 -18.60 6.64
CA GLU A 292 20.80 -17.45 5.77
C GLU A 292 21.12 -17.83 4.31
N VAL A 293 20.18 -17.56 3.41
CA VAL A 293 20.30 -17.85 1.98
C VAL A 293 20.13 -16.54 1.23
N THR A 294 21.07 -16.21 0.35
CA THR A 294 21.02 -15.04 -0.53
C THR A 294 21.08 -15.48 -1.98
N LEU A 295 20.11 -15.03 -2.77
CA LEU A 295 20.13 -15.10 -4.23
C LEU A 295 20.35 -13.70 -4.80
N ALA A 296 21.33 -13.54 -5.68
CA ALA A 296 21.67 -12.24 -6.25
C ALA A 296 21.82 -12.26 -7.77
N TYR A 297 21.39 -11.18 -8.40
CA TYR A 297 21.59 -10.87 -9.80
C TYR A 297 22.57 -9.70 -9.95
N LYS A 298 23.73 -9.97 -10.53
CA LYS A 298 24.82 -9.03 -10.86
C LYS A 298 24.56 -8.40 -12.23
N PHE A 299 24.46 -7.08 -12.26
CA PHE A 299 24.35 -6.34 -13.52
C PHE A 299 25.72 -6.17 -14.19
N THR A 300 25.75 -6.32 -15.52
CA THR A 300 26.97 -6.14 -16.31
C THR A 300 27.42 -4.69 -16.33
N LYS A 301 28.72 -4.46 -16.06
CA LYS A 301 29.35 -3.14 -16.09
C LYS A 301 29.29 -2.56 -17.51
N ARG A 302 28.68 -1.38 -17.68
CA ARG A 302 28.80 -0.58 -18.93
C ARG A 302 29.87 0.50 -18.81
N GLU A 303 30.20 0.88 -17.58
CA GLU A 303 31.17 1.93 -17.24
C GLU A 303 32.39 1.28 -16.58
N ARG A 304 33.59 1.70 -16.96
CA ARG A 304 34.85 1.33 -16.30
C ARG A 304 35.26 2.49 -15.41
N TYR A 305 35.29 2.29 -14.11
CA TYR A 305 35.75 3.29 -13.16
C TYR A 305 37.26 3.13 -12.92
N ASN A 306 38.04 4.21 -12.99
CA ASN A 306 39.50 4.24 -12.85
C ASN A 306 40.05 3.76 -11.47
N TYR A 307 39.17 3.34 -10.57
CA TYR A 307 39.49 2.89 -9.20
C TYR A 307 39.58 1.35 -9.07
N SER A 308 39.74 0.63 -10.18
CA SER A 308 39.68 -0.83 -10.22
C SER A 308 40.70 -1.36 -11.23
N ASP A 309 41.71 -2.07 -10.75
CA ASP A 309 42.15 -3.26 -11.49
C ASP A 309 40.93 -4.18 -11.57
N ASP A 310 40.64 -4.70 -12.76
CA ASP A 310 39.39 -5.39 -13.07
C ASP A 310 39.16 -6.64 -12.19
N ASP A 311 38.35 -6.50 -11.13
CA ASP A 311 37.76 -7.60 -10.33
C ASP A 311 36.74 -8.41 -11.19
N GLU A 312 37.11 -8.85 -12.40
CA GLU A 312 36.29 -9.75 -13.22
C GLU A 312 36.33 -11.16 -12.60
N GLU A 313 35.42 -11.40 -11.66
CA GLU A 313 35.17 -12.73 -11.13
C GLU A 313 34.49 -13.62 -12.17
N GLY A 314 35.04 -14.82 -12.36
CA GLY A 314 34.48 -15.88 -13.19
C GLY A 314 33.15 -16.43 -12.69
N ALA A 315 32.63 -17.40 -13.44
CA ALA A 315 31.41 -18.13 -13.09
C ALA A 315 31.53 -19.59 -13.51
N LEU A 316 30.80 -20.48 -12.83
CA LEU A 316 30.74 -21.91 -13.14
C LEU A 316 30.26 -22.15 -14.58
N ILE A 317 29.23 -21.42 -15.00
CA ILE A 317 28.73 -21.44 -16.37
C ILE A 317 29.14 -20.13 -17.04
N SER A 318 30.24 -20.19 -17.78
CA SER A 318 30.72 -19.06 -18.57
C SER A 318 30.09 -19.06 -19.96
N PRO A 319 29.54 -17.93 -20.46
CA PRO A 319 29.09 -17.85 -21.84
C PRO A 319 30.30 -18.00 -22.78
N VAL A 320 30.16 -18.83 -23.82
CA VAL A 320 31.22 -19.04 -24.82
C VAL A 320 31.60 -17.69 -25.43
N LYS A 321 32.78 -17.15 -25.08
CA LYS A 321 33.35 -15.98 -25.77
C LYS A 321 33.62 -16.41 -27.21
N LYS A 322 32.78 -15.98 -28.16
CA LYS A 322 33.14 -16.00 -29.59
C LYS A 322 34.37 -15.11 -29.75
N SER A 323 35.54 -15.72 -29.90
CA SER A 323 36.76 -15.03 -30.34
C SER A 323 36.42 -14.24 -31.59
N ARG A 324 36.38 -12.91 -31.48
CA ARG A 324 36.53 -12.07 -32.66
C ARG A 324 37.99 -12.21 -33.04
N ASN A 325 38.27 -13.13 -33.96
CA ASN A 325 39.57 -13.23 -34.59
C ASN A 325 39.93 -11.84 -35.12
N ALA A 326 40.95 -11.22 -34.53
CA ALA A 326 41.49 -9.97 -35.03
C ALA A 326 41.92 -10.21 -36.48
N LEU A 327 41.40 -9.39 -37.40
CA LEU A 327 41.87 -9.39 -38.79
C LEU A 327 43.36 -9.02 -38.78
N ALA A 328 44.22 -10.03 -38.99
CA ALA A 328 45.63 -9.82 -39.23
C ALA A 328 45.79 -8.86 -40.43
N LYS A 329 46.53 -7.77 -40.23
CA LYS A 329 46.95 -6.85 -41.30
C LYS A 329 47.61 -7.68 -42.41
N ARG A 330 47.02 -7.64 -43.61
CA ARG A 330 47.62 -8.23 -44.80
C ARG A 330 48.89 -7.47 -45.16
N HIS A 331 50.03 -8.14 -45.03
CA HIS A 331 51.27 -7.77 -45.69
C HIS A 331 51.09 -7.93 -47.20
N THR A 332 51.44 -6.90 -47.96
CA THR A 332 51.49 -6.92 -49.42
C THR A 332 52.82 -7.53 -49.86
N THR A 333 52.76 -8.68 -50.53
CA THR A 333 53.88 -9.20 -51.33
C THR A 333 53.45 -9.31 -52.80
N THR A 334 54.35 -8.81 -53.63
CA THR A 334 54.36 -8.72 -55.08
C THR A 334 54.48 -10.07 -55.77
N GLY A 335 53.98 -10.14 -57.01
CA GLY A 335 54.52 -11.04 -58.05
C GLY A 335 53.62 -12.20 -58.47
N GLY A 336 53.03 -12.08 -59.67
CA GLY A 336 52.41 -13.21 -60.38
C GLY A 336 51.46 -12.74 -61.47
N LYS A 337 51.91 -12.75 -62.73
CA LYS A 337 51.06 -12.53 -63.90
C LYS A 337 50.01 -13.65 -63.96
N VAL A 338 48.75 -13.31 -63.70
CA VAL A 338 47.61 -14.19 -63.95
C VAL A 338 46.66 -13.44 -64.88
N ASP A 339 46.28 -14.13 -65.96
CA ASP A 339 45.56 -13.59 -67.10
C ASP A 339 44.22 -12.97 -66.68
N ARG A 340 44.15 -11.63 -66.71
CA ARG A 340 43.05 -10.84 -66.12
C ARG A 340 41.73 -10.95 -66.90
N LYS A 341 41.76 -11.49 -68.12
CA LYS A 341 40.56 -11.63 -68.96
C LYS A 341 39.70 -12.84 -68.57
N ALA A 342 40.32 -14.00 -68.35
CA ALA A 342 39.62 -15.23 -68.01
C ALA A 342 38.94 -15.20 -66.62
N ILE A 343 39.54 -14.52 -65.64
CA ILE A 343 38.97 -14.37 -64.29
C ILE A 343 37.82 -13.34 -64.26
N ALA A 344 37.86 -12.32 -65.13
CA ALA A 344 36.80 -11.32 -65.24
C ALA A 344 35.54 -11.90 -65.92
N GLU A 345 35.71 -12.70 -66.97
CA GLU A 345 34.60 -13.38 -67.65
C GLU A 345 33.96 -14.45 -66.78
N ALA A 346 34.75 -15.26 -66.05
CA ALA A 346 34.20 -16.25 -65.12
C ALA A 346 33.45 -15.62 -63.92
N LYS A 347 33.90 -14.46 -63.43
CA LYS A 347 33.17 -13.72 -62.38
C LYS A 347 31.92 -13.01 -62.90
N ALA A 348 31.91 -12.57 -64.16
CA ALA A 348 30.73 -11.96 -64.78
C ALA A 348 29.64 -13.02 -65.03
N GLN A 349 30.02 -14.20 -65.53
CA GLN A 349 29.09 -15.34 -65.68
C GLN A 349 28.56 -15.83 -64.33
N ALA A 350 29.42 -16.01 -63.32
CA ALA A 350 28.97 -16.42 -61.99
C ALA A 350 28.06 -15.38 -61.30
N ARG A 351 28.27 -14.07 -61.53
CA ARG A 351 27.36 -13.02 -61.05
C ARG A 351 26.05 -12.99 -61.82
N ALA A 352 26.06 -13.21 -63.13
CA ALA A 352 24.86 -13.28 -63.95
C ALA A 352 23.99 -14.50 -63.57
N GLU A 353 24.60 -15.67 -63.37
CA GLU A 353 23.89 -16.87 -62.89
C GLU A 353 23.37 -16.72 -61.46
N ALA A 354 24.12 -16.04 -60.58
CA ALA A 354 23.66 -15.75 -59.22
C ALA A 354 22.51 -14.74 -59.19
N LEU A 355 22.49 -13.74 -60.07
CA LEU A 355 21.40 -12.79 -60.22
C LEU A 355 20.15 -13.45 -60.82
N ALA A 356 20.32 -14.31 -61.84
CA ALA A 356 19.22 -15.07 -62.43
C ALA A 356 18.56 -16.00 -61.40
N LYS A 357 19.35 -16.74 -60.60
CA LYS A 357 18.81 -17.58 -59.51
C LYS A 357 18.16 -16.78 -58.38
N LEU A 358 18.56 -15.52 -58.17
CA LEU A 358 17.96 -14.64 -57.17
C LEU A 358 16.62 -14.08 -57.66
N GLU A 359 16.51 -13.73 -58.94
CA GLU A 359 15.25 -13.30 -59.57
C GLU A 359 14.25 -14.45 -59.67
N GLU A 360 14.70 -15.66 -60.01
CA GLU A 360 13.85 -16.85 -60.05
C GLU A 360 13.31 -17.17 -58.64
N LYS A 361 14.14 -17.07 -57.60
CA LYS A 361 13.68 -17.21 -56.20
C LYS A 361 12.77 -16.08 -55.74
N LYS A 362 12.96 -14.85 -56.22
CA LYS A 362 12.06 -13.72 -55.92
C LYS A 362 10.71 -13.89 -56.61
N ALA A 363 10.70 -14.32 -57.87
CA ALA A 363 9.48 -14.61 -58.61
C ALA A 363 8.70 -15.78 -58.00
N ALA A 364 9.38 -16.86 -57.62
CA ALA A 364 8.75 -17.99 -56.91
C ALA A 364 8.17 -17.56 -55.55
N ARG A 365 8.88 -16.69 -54.81
CA ARG A 365 8.42 -16.18 -53.51
C ARG A 365 7.25 -15.19 -53.64
N LEU A 366 7.24 -14.35 -54.67
CA LEU A 366 6.12 -13.46 -54.98
C LEU A 366 4.87 -14.26 -55.35
N LYS A 367 5.03 -15.33 -56.15
CA LYS A 367 3.92 -16.23 -56.50
C LYS A 367 3.33 -16.94 -55.28
N LEU A 368 4.19 -17.39 -54.36
CA LEU A 368 3.79 -18.02 -53.10
C LEU A 368 3.11 -17.04 -52.13
N ILE A 369 3.51 -15.76 -52.17
CA ILE A 369 2.87 -14.69 -51.39
C ILE A 369 1.49 -14.37 -51.98
N GLU A 370 1.37 -14.26 -53.31
CA GLU A 370 0.10 -14.03 -54.01
C GLU A 370 -0.91 -15.16 -53.73
N GLU A 371 -0.49 -16.41 -53.84
CA GLU A 371 -1.32 -17.58 -53.53
C GLU A 371 -1.72 -17.64 -52.05
N SER A 372 -0.81 -17.24 -51.14
CA SER A 372 -1.14 -17.16 -49.71
C SER A 372 -2.12 -16.03 -49.38
N LYS A 373 -2.06 -14.92 -50.14
CA LYS A 373 -2.93 -13.75 -49.97
C LYS A 373 -4.33 -14.03 -50.51
N GLN A 374 -4.45 -14.71 -51.66
CA GLN A 374 -5.73 -15.16 -52.20
C GLN A 374 -6.38 -16.23 -51.30
N ALA A 375 -5.59 -17.14 -50.71
CA ALA A 375 -6.11 -18.11 -49.74
C ALA A 375 -6.54 -17.47 -48.41
N GLN A 376 -5.93 -16.35 -48.01
CA GLN A 376 -6.34 -15.56 -46.85
C GLN A 376 -7.57 -14.70 -47.13
N GLU A 377 -7.69 -14.09 -48.31
CA GLU A 377 -8.86 -13.32 -48.70
C GLU A 377 -10.10 -14.21 -48.90
N ALA A 378 -9.94 -15.41 -49.47
CA ALA A 378 -11.04 -16.38 -49.58
C ALA A 378 -11.54 -16.85 -48.20
N LYS A 379 -10.62 -17.09 -47.24
CA LYS A 379 -10.98 -17.43 -45.84
C LYS A 379 -11.57 -16.24 -45.08
N ALA A 380 -11.13 -15.02 -45.39
CA ALA A 380 -11.67 -13.80 -44.80
C ALA A 380 -13.11 -13.55 -45.29
N GLU A 381 -13.39 -13.72 -46.58
CA GLU A 381 -14.75 -13.59 -47.15
C GLU A 381 -15.69 -14.68 -46.63
N GLU A 382 -15.24 -15.94 -46.52
CA GLU A 382 -16.04 -17.03 -45.95
C GLU A 382 -16.35 -16.76 -44.46
N SER A 383 -15.36 -16.31 -43.68
CA SER A 383 -15.57 -15.94 -42.28
C SER A 383 -16.42 -14.69 -42.09
N ALA A 384 -16.38 -13.74 -43.03
CA ALA A 384 -17.21 -12.53 -43.03
C ALA A 384 -18.66 -12.86 -43.41
N ARG A 385 -18.89 -13.78 -44.35
CA ARG A 385 -20.25 -14.28 -44.67
C ARG A 385 -20.88 -15.05 -43.52
N VAL A 386 -20.11 -15.89 -42.82
CA VAL A 386 -20.59 -16.61 -41.63
C VAL A 386 -20.85 -15.65 -40.47
N LYS A 387 -19.98 -14.65 -40.26
CA LYS A 387 -20.22 -13.59 -39.26
C LYS A 387 -21.44 -12.75 -39.57
N LEU A 388 -21.62 -12.28 -40.82
CA LEU A 388 -22.80 -11.50 -41.21
C LEU A 388 -24.11 -12.29 -41.08
N ALA A 389 -24.09 -13.59 -41.37
CA ALA A 389 -25.24 -14.46 -41.15
C ALA A 389 -25.55 -14.65 -39.65
N GLN A 390 -24.53 -14.84 -38.82
CA GLN A 390 -24.69 -14.96 -37.36
C GLN A 390 -25.09 -13.63 -36.69
N GLU A 391 -24.58 -12.50 -37.18
CA GLU A 391 -24.94 -11.16 -36.69
C GLU A 391 -26.37 -10.76 -37.10
N ALA A 392 -26.83 -11.18 -38.28
CA ALA A 392 -28.21 -10.98 -38.70
C ALA A 392 -29.19 -11.83 -37.87
N GLN A 393 -28.81 -13.06 -37.53
CA GLN A 393 -29.60 -13.95 -36.68
C GLN A 393 -29.62 -13.46 -35.21
N ALA A 394 -28.48 -12.98 -34.70
CA ALA A 394 -28.37 -12.39 -33.36
C ALA A 394 -29.12 -11.05 -33.24
N LYS A 395 -29.06 -10.17 -34.25
CA LYS A 395 -29.83 -8.91 -34.26
C LYS A 395 -31.34 -9.14 -34.37
N ALA A 396 -31.79 -10.21 -35.04
CA ALA A 396 -33.20 -10.60 -35.10
C ALA A 396 -33.70 -11.17 -33.76
N GLU A 397 -32.90 -12.01 -33.08
CA GLU A 397 -33.24 -12.51 -31.74
C GLU A 397 -33.15 -11.43 -30.66
N GLU A 398 -32.18 -10.52 -30.74
CA GLU A 398 -32.02 -9.40 -29.81
C GLU A 398 -33.15 -8.38 -29.98
N ALA A 399 -33.56 -8.06 -31.21
CA ALA A 399 -34.73 -7.20 -31.43
C ALA A 399 -36.05 -7.84 -30.94
N ALA A 400 -36.20 -9.16 -31.09
CA ALA A 400 -37.35 -9.90 -30.55
C ALA A 400 -37.35 -9.94 -29.01
N ARG A 401 -36.17 -10.12 -28.40
CA ARG A 401 -35.99 -10.09 -26.94
C ARG A 401 -36.16 -8.70 -26.33
N ILE A 402 -35.68 -7.65 -26.99
CA ILE A 402 -35.87 -6.25 -26.56
C ILE A 402 -37.35 -5.87 -26.61
N LYS A 403 -38.10 -6.30 -27.64
CA LYS A 403 -39.55 -6.02 -27.73
C LYS A 403 -40.36 -6.75 -26.64
N LEU A 404 -40.03 -8.01 -26.34
CA LEU A 404 -40.62 -8.79 -25.24
C LEU A 404 -40.23 -8.25 -23.85
N ALA A 405 -39.00 -7.79 -23.68
CA ALA A 405 -38.52 -7.20 -22.44
C ALA A 405 -39.13 -5.81 -22.19
N GLN A 406 -39.32 -5.00 -23.23
CA GLN A 406 -39.98 -3.69 -23.12
C GLN A 406 -41.48 -3.80 -22.79
N GLU A 407 -42.19 -4.79 -23.35
CA GLU A 407 -43.60 -5.06 -22.96
C GLU A 407 -43.72 -5.62 -21.53
N ALA A 408 -42.78 -6.46 -21.09
CA ALA A 408 -42.75 -6.97 -19.72
C ALA A 408 -42.34 -5.88 -18.70
N GLN A 409 -41.40 -5.00 -19.07
CA GLN A 409 -40.95 -3.89 -18.24
C GLN A 409 -42.03 -2.80 -18.13
N ALA A 410 -42.79 -2.50 -19.19
CA ALA A 410 -43.91 -1.56 -19.15
C ALA A 410 -45.07 -2.05 -18.24
N LYS A 411 -45.40 -3.36 -18.29
CA LYS A 411 -46.41 -3.95 -17.41
C LYS A 411 -45.96 -4.06 -15.95
N ALA A 412 -44.67 -4.26 -15.70
CA ALA A 412 -44.08 -4.27 -14.36
C ALA A 412 -43.93 -2.85 -13.77
N GLU A 413 -43.61 -1.85 -14.59
CA GLU A 413 -43.56 -0.44 -14.18
C GLU A 413 -44.93 0.13 -13.84
N GLU A 414 -45.99 -0.25 -14.58
CA GLU A 414 -47.36 0.18 -14.28
C GLU A 414 -47.87 -0.43 -12.95
N ALA A 415 -47.60 -1.72 -12.72
CA ALA A 415 -47.94 -2.39 -11.46
C ALA A 415 -47.12 -1.87 -10.26
N ALA A 416 -45.84 -1.53 -10.46
CA ALA A 416 -44.98 -0.94 -9.44
C ALA A 416 -45.38 0.52 -9.13
N ARG A 417 -45.80 1.30 -10.12
CA ARG A 417 -46.28 2.69 -9.94
C ARG A 417 -47.56 2.77 -9.11
N VAL A 418 -48.50 1.82 -9.27
CA VAL A 418 -49.75 1.80 -8.47
C VAL A 418 -49.48 1.41 -7.00
N LYS A 419 -48.53 0.50 -6.74
CA LYS A 419 -48.13 0.11 -5.37
C LYS A 419 -47.31 1.19 -4.66
N LEU A 420 -46.37 1.82 -5.36
CA LEU A 420 -45.56 2.93 -4.84
C LEU A 420 -46.41 4.19 -4.58
N ALA A 421 -47.46 4.44 -5.36
CA ALA A 421 -48.37 5.57 -5.14
C ALA A 421 -49.26 5.39 -3.88
N GLN A 422 -49.58 4.15 -3.50
CA GLN A 422 -50.34 3.85 -2.28
C GLN A 422 -49.46 3.91 -1.02
N GLU A 423 -48.21 3.43 -1.08
CA GLU A 423 -47.26 3.54 0.04
C GLU A 423 -46.72 4.98 0.25
N ALA A 424 -46.58 5.76 -0.83
CA ALA A 424 -46.17 7.17 -0.75
C ALA A 424 -47.22 8.06 -0.07
N LYS A 425 -48.52 7.73 -0.21
CA LYS A 425 -49.61 8.48 0.43
C LYS A 425 -49.67 8.23 1.95
N ALA A 426 -49.37 7.01 2.40
CA ALA A 426 -49.32 6.64 3.82
C ALA A 426 -48.08 7.22 4.54
N LYS A 427 -46.91 7.28 3.89
CA LYS A 427 -45.69 7.89 4.47
C LYS A 427 -45.71 9.44 4.46
N ALA A 428 -46.49 10.06 3.56
CA ALA A 428 -46.64 11.50 3.48
C ALA A 428 -47.50 12.08 4.63
N GLU A 429 -48.57 11.40 5.04
CA GLU A 429 -49.44 11.86 6.14
C GLU A 429 -48.78 11.77 7.52
N GLU A 430 -47.91 10.77 7.75
CA GLU A 430 -47.18 10.61 9.02
C GLU A 430 -46.04 11.64 9.18
N SER A 431 -45.37 12.01 8.07
CA SER A 431 -44.27 12.98 8.08
C SER A 431 -44.72 14.45 8.24
N ALA A 432 -45.98 14.77 7.91
CA ALA A 432 -46.53 16.12 7.98
C ALA A 432 -46.96 16.53 9.41
N ARG A 433 -47.37 15.57 10.26
CA ARG A 433 -47.74 15.87 11.66
C ARG A 433 -46.54 16.16 12.58
N VAL A 434 -45.34 15.66 12.24
CA VAL A 434 -44.13 15.83 13.06
C VAL A 434 -43.44 17.18 12.81
N LYS A 435 -43.59 17.77 11.62
CA LYS A 435 -42.99 19.07 11.25
C LYS A 435 -43.66 20.28 11.93
N LEU A 436 -44.98 20.27 12.14
CA LEU A 436 -45.72 21.40 12.73
C LEU A 436 -45.47 21.59 14.24
N ALA A 437 -44.99 20.56 14.95
CA ALA A 437 -44.74 20.62 16.39
C ALA A 437 -43.35 21.19 16.74
N GLN A 438 -42.37 21.15 15.82
CA GLN A 438 -40.99 21.59 16.08
C GLN A 438 -40.73 23.08 15.76
N GLU A 439 -41.51 23.70 14.86
CA GLU A 439 -41.41 25.14 14.55
C GLU A 439 -41.92 26.05 15.67
N ALA A 440 -42.79 25.53 16.57
CA ALA A 440 -43.29 26.30 17.71
C ALA A 440 -42.29 26.42 18.87
N GLN A 441 -41.31 25.51 18.96
CA GLN A 441 -40.38 25.45 20.10
C GLN A 441 -39.07 26.21 19.85
N THR A 442 -38.61 26.31 18.59
CA THR A 442 -37.37 27.03 18.22
C THR A 442 -37.50 28.56 18.31
N LYS A 443 -38.69 29.12 18.07
CA LYS A 443 -38.93 30.58 18.21
C LYS A 443 -38.97 31.06 19.67
N ALA A 444 -39.21 30.17 20.64
CA ALA A 444 -39.28 30.52 22.05
C ALA A 444 -37.89 30.58 22.73
N GLU A 445 -36.94 29.74 22.30
CA GLU A 445 -35.61 29.67 22.92
C GLU A 445 -34.59 30.67 22.35
N GLU A 446 -34.74 31.11 21.11
CA GLU A 446 -33.88 32.15 20.51
C GLU A 446 -34.15 33.52 21.14
N ALA A 447 -35.41 33.84 21.47
CA ALA A 447 -35.79 35.07 22.17
C ALA A 447 -35.26 35.12 23.62
N ALA A 448 -35.14 33.97 24.30
CA ALA A 448 -34.65 33.90 25.67
C ALA A 448 -33.11 34.01 25.77
N ARG A 449 -32.37 33.50 24.78
CA ARG A 449 -30.90 33.57 24.76
C ARG A 449 -30.36 34.96 24.45
N ILE A 450 -31.04 35.74 23.58
CA ILE A 450 -30.65 37.12 23.28
C ILE A 450 -30.83 38.02 24.50
N LYS A 451 -31.89 37.80 25.30
CA LYS A 451 -32.19 38.61 26.49
C LYS A 451 -31.18 38.38 27.64
N LEU A 452 -30.75 37.12 27.84
CA LEU A 452 -29.75 36.75 28.87
C LEU A 452 -28.33 37.21 28.52
N ALA A 453 -27.97 37.22 27.24
CA ALA A 453 -26.65 37.71 26.80
C ALA A 453 -26.52 39.23 26.92
N GLN A 454 -27.58 39.99 26.64
CA GLN A 454 -27.61 41.45 26.80
C GLN A 454 -27.56 41.88 28.27
N GLU A 455 -28.24 41.17 29.18
CA GLU A 455 -28.16 41.45 30.63
C GLU A 455 -26.80 41.12 31.25
N ALA A 456 -26.13 40.08 30.76
CA ALA A 456 -24.79 39.70 31.23
C ALA A 456 -23.71 40.69 30.77
N GLN A 457 -23.84 41.23 29.55
CA GLN A 457 -22.91 42.23 29.01
C GLN A 457 -23.10 43.60 29.70
N ALA A 458 -24.34 44.00 29.98
CA ALA A 458 -24.64 45.24 30.71
C ALA A 458 -24.12 45.22 32.16
N LYS A 459 -24.20 44.08 32.86
CA LYS A 459 -23.67 43.94 34.23
C LYS A 459 -22.14 43.89 34.28
N ALA A 460 -21.48 43.38 33.24
CA ALA A 460 -20.03 43.36 33.13
C ALA A 460 -19.45 44.75 32.81
N GLU A 461 -20.11 45.54 31.95
CA GLU A 461 -19.74 46.94 31.70
C GLU A 461 -19.99 47.85 32.91
N GLU A 462 -21.08 47.65 33.66
CA GLU A 462 -21.35 48.41 34.88
C GLU A 462 -20.33 48.12 35.99
N ALA A 463 -19.89 46.86 36.13
CA ALA A 463 -18.86 46.47 37.08
C ALA A 463 -17.47 46.99 36.69
N ALA A 464 -17.13 46.99 35.40
CA ALA A 464 -15.87 47.55 34.90
C ALA A 464 -15.82 49.09 35.03
N SER A 465 -16.95 49.77 34.84
CA SER A 465 -17.08 51.22 35.05
C SER A 465 -16.94 51.62 36.52
N LYS A 466 -17.52 50.85 37.45
CA LYS A 466 -17.40 51.09 38.91
C LYS A 466 -15.98 50.85 39.44
N LEU A 467 -15.29 49.81 38.97
CA LEU A 467 -13.88 49.54 39.34
C LEU A 467 -12.91 50.58 38.74
N ALA A 468 -13.20 51.11 37.55
CA ALA A 468 -12.40 52.19 36.95
C ALA A 468 -12.62 53.56 37.62
N GLN A 469 -13.82 53.83 38.17
CA GLN A 469 -14.11 55.03 38.96
C GLN A 469 -13.53 54.96 40.39
N GLU A 470 -13.54 53.79 41.04
CA GLU A 470 -12.93 53.62 42.37
C GLU A 470 -11.39 53.67 42.34
N ALA A 471 -10.76 53.19 41.26
CA ALA A 471 -9.32 53.27 41.08
C ALA A 471 -8.83 54.69 40.73
N LYS A 472 -9.64 55.51 40.06
CA LYS A 472 -9.36 56.94 39.85
C LYS A 472 -9.56 57.77 41.13
N ALA A 473 -10.59 57.46 41.94
CA ALA A 473 -10.85 58.16 43.19
C ALA A 473 -9.77 57.91 44.27
N LYS A 474 -9.22 56.69 44.36
CA LYS A 474 -8.16 56.35 45.33
C LYS A 474 -6.75 56.77 44.88
N ALA A 475 -6.55 57.10 43.60
CA ALA A 475 -5.30 57.67 43.07
C ALA A 475 -5.26 59.22 43.15
N GLU A 476 -6.41 59.90 43.13
CA GLU A 476 -6.49 61.35 43.37
C GLU A 476 -6.50 61.73 44.85
N GLU A 477 -6.95 60.84 45.75
CA GLU A 477 -6.94 61.08 47.21
C GLU A 477 -5.55 60.86 47.84
N ALA A 478 -4.75 59.93 47.31
CA ALA A 478 -3.35 59.70 47.74
C ALA A 478 -2.36 60.77 47.25
N ALA A 479 -2.74 61.60 46.26
CA ALA A 479 -1.95 62.73 45.77
C ALA A 479 -2.32 64.07 46.43
N ARG A 480 -3.45 64.16 47.14
CA ARG A 480 -3.89 65.38 47.86
C ARG A 480 -3.56 65.39 49.36
N ILE A 481 -3.03 64.30 49.92
CA ILE A 481 -2.61 64.20 51.34
C ILE A 481 -1.08 64.33 51.52
N LYS A 482 -0.33 64.60 50.44
CA LYS A 482 1.12 64.91 50.50
C LYS A 482 1.46 66.39 50.23
N LEU A 483 0.46 67.25 50.07
CA LEU A 483 0.64 68.69 49.75
C LEU A 483 -0.44 69.58 50.40
N ALA A 484 -0.88 69.21 51.61
CA ALA A 484 -1.70 70.06 52.45
C ALA A 484 -1.21 69.97 53.90
N GLN A 485 -0.14 70.75 54.15
CA GLN A 485 0.37 71.26 55.43
C GLN A 485 1.68 70.65 55.98
N GLU A 486 2.76 70.80 55.20
CA GLU A 486 3.85 71.66 55.68
C GLU A 486 3.37 73.13 55.56
N ALA A 487 3.51 73.91 56.63
CA ALA A 487 2.96 75.26 56.89
C ALA A 487 1.46 75.25 57.30
N LYS A 488 1.08 75.41 58.58
CA LYS A 488 1.70 76.08 59.74
C LYS A 488 1.57 75.16 60.96
N ALA A 489 2.67 74.64 61.49
CA ALA A 489 3.48 75.29 62.53
C ALA A 489 2.68 75.62 63.80
N LYS A 490 2.95 74.87 64.87
CA LYS A 490 3.54 75.42 66.09
C LYS A 490 4.59 74.40 66.55
N ALA A 491 5.88 74.68 66.37
CA ALA A 491 6.64 75.47 67.33
C ALA A 491 6.36 74.94 68.74
N GLU A 492 7.12 73.92 69.13
CA GLU A 492 8.33 74.12 69.92
C GLU A 492 7.96 74.26 71.40
N GLU A 493 8.53 73.33 72.16
CA GLU A 493 8.89 73.52 73.56
C GLU A 493 7.81 73.39 74.64
N ALA A 494 8.29 72.91 75.79
CA ALA A 494 7.61 72.73 77.07
C ALA A 494 6.72 71.46 77.16
N ALA A 495 7.27 70.36 77.68
CA ALA A 495 7.27 70.04 79.11
C ALA A 495 5.86 69.60 79.60
N ARG A 496 5.64 68.41 80.16
CA ARG A 496 6.49 67.67 81.12
C ARG A 496 5.79 66.36 81.53
N ILE A 497 6.61 65.42 82.03
CA ILE A 497 6.34 64.42 83.11
C ILE A 497 5.45 63.20 82.73
N LYS A 498 5.77 61.92 83.04
CA LYS A 498 6.91 61.21 83.68
C LYS A 498 6.55 59.70 83.69
N LEU A 499 7.49 58.86 83.24
CA LEU A 499 7.85 57.48 83.62
C LEU A 499 6.81 56.37 83.90
N ALA A 500 7.11 55.21 83.27
CA ALA A 500 7.28 53.85 83.81
C ALA A 500 6.08 52.88 83.96
N LYS A 501 6.31 51.66 83.41
CA LYS A 501 5.92 50.29 83.85
C LYS A 501 4.40 50.01 84.04
N GLU A 502 3.82 48.83 83.88
CA GLU A 502 4.21 47.42 83.65
C GLU A 502 2.90 46.66 83.34
N ALA A 503 3.00 45.54 82.60
CA ALA A 503 2.29 44.27 82.78
C ALA A 503 0.76 44.07 82.51
N LYS A 504 0.48 42.88 81.92
CA LYS A 504 -0.73 42.00 82.02
C LYS A 504 -2.04 42.53 81.39
N ALA A 505 -3.03 41.73 80.99
CA ALA A 505 -3.26 40.31 80.73
C ALA A 505 -4.68 40.18 80.11
N LYS A 506 -4.93 39.09 79.37
CA LYS A 506 -6.13 38.22 79.33
C LYS A 506 -7.56 38.79 79.47
N ALA A 507 -8.39 38.28 78.55
CA ALA A 507 -9.68 37.59 78.77
C ALA A 507 -10.91 38.42 79.21
N GLU A 508 -12.02 38.16 78.50
CA GLU A 508 -13.30 37.66 79.06
C GLU A 508 -14.14 38.76 79.71
N GLU A 509 -15.31 39.07 79.18
CA GLU A 509 -16.56 38.30 79.31
C GLU A 509 -17.48 39.06 80.26
N ALA A 510 -18.74 39.21 79.86
CA ALA A 510 -19.93 39.28 80.71
C ALA A 510 -21.05 39.92 79.88
N ALA A 511 -22.29 39.47 79.87
CA ALA A 511 -23.00 38.36 80.47
C ALA A 511 -24.40 38.38 79.79
N ARG A 512 -25.27 37.37 79.79
CA ARG A 512 -26.06 36.77 80.89
C ARG A 512 -27.22 36.04 80.14
N ILE A 513 -27.73 34.84 80.44
CA ILE A 513 -28.51 34.38 81.62
C ILE A 513 -28.79 32.85 81.48
N LYS A 514 -28.53 32.09 82.57
CA LYS A 514 -29.24 30.93 83.20
C LYS A 514 -30.16 30.01 82.37
N LEU A 515 -30.24 28.67 82.57
CA LEU A 515 -30.34 27.86 83.80
C LEU A 515 -30.21 26.34 83.46
N ASP A 516 -29.57 25.56 84.34
CA ASP A 516 -29.79 24.15 84.79
C ASP A 516 -30.22 23.02 83.82
N GLN A 517 -29.89 21.72 83.98
CA GLN A 517 -29.06 20.91 84.89
C GLN A 517 -28.96 19.49 84.28
N GLU A 518 -27.79 18.86 84.47
CA GLU A 518 -27.48 17.43 84.66
C GLU A 518 -27.93 16.26 83.73
N ALA A 519 -26.88 15.51 83.34
CA ALA A 519 -26.74 14.04 83.30
C ALA A 519 -26.96 13.26 81.98
N LYS A 520 -25.83 12.69 81.51
CA LYS A 520 -25.57 11.35 80.94
C LYS A 520 -26.57 10.70 79.96
N ALA A 521 -26.05 10.44 78.75
CA ALA A 521 -25.99 9.17 78.01
C ALA A 521 -27.19 8.19 77.96
N LYS A 522 -27.35 7.57 76.77
CA LYS A 522 -28.21 6.42 76.40
C LYS A 522 -29.68 6.81 76.20
N ALA A 523 -30.51 6.15 75.42
CA ALA A 523 -30.47 5.10 74.40
C ALA A 523 -31.95 4.94 73.98
N GLU A 524 -32.17 4.22 72.87
CA GLU A 524 -33.30 3.31 72.64
C GLU A 524 -34.75 3.85 72.77
N GLU A 525 -35.52 3.89 71.69
CA GLU A 525 -36.17 2.74 71.02
C GLU A 525 -37.56 2.44 71.61
N ALA A 526 -38.49 2.17 70.69
CA ALA A 526 -39.74 1.40 70.86
C ALA A 526 -40.91 2.17 71.53
N ALA A 527 -42.17 2.04 71.12
CA ALA A 527 -42.78 0.98 70.32
C ALA A 527 -44.24 1.30 69.93
N ARG A 528 -44.65 0.76 68.76
CA ARG A 528 -45.96 0.15 68.44
C ARG A 528 -47.17 1.13 68.25
N ILE A 529 -48.16 0.94 67.38
CA ILE A 529 -48.97 -0.22 66.90
C ILE A 529 -49.56 0.19 65.51
N LYS A 530 -49.33 -0.52 64.40
CA LYS A 530 -50.09 -1.63 63.75
C LYS A 530 -51.53 -1.33 63.23
N LEU A 531 -51.65 -1.36 61.88
CA LEU A 531 -52.77 -1.83 61.04
C LEU A 531 -54.15 -1.11 61.08
N ALA A 532 -54.58 -0.52 59.97
CA ALA A 532 -55.61 -1.11 59.06
C ALA A 532 -56.18 -0.10 58.03
N GLN A 533 -55.96 -0.41 56.75
CA GLN A 533 -56.91 -0.42 55.61
C GLN A 533 -57.66 0.89 55.25
N GLU A 534 -57.35 1.51 54.09
CA GLU A 534 -58.07 1.31 52.80
C GLU A 534 -59.58 1.60 52.92
N ALA A 535 -60.24 2.52 52.21
CA ALA A 535 -59.93 3.26 51.02
C ALA A 535 -60.97 4.40 50.84
N LYS A 536 -60.52 5.57 50.39
CA LYS A 536 -61.21 6.60 49.58
C LYS A 536 -60.22 7.77 49.48
N ALA A 537 -59.20 7.68 48.62
CA ALA A 537 -59.28 8.09 47.23
C ALA A 537 -60.04 9.42 47.02
N LYS A 538 -59.26 10.46 46.64
CA LYS A 538 -59.68 11.75 46.06
C LYS A 538 -60.30 12.71 47.10
N ALA A 539 -59.75 13.86 47.46
CA ALA A 539 -58.73 14.71 46.88
C ALA A 539 -58.20 15.54 48.05
N GLU A 540 -56.94 15.40 48.42
CA GLU A 540 -55.93 16.45 48.23
C GLU A 540 -54.59 15.86 48.73
N GLU A 541 -53.48 16.35 48.19
CA GLU A 541 -52.10 15.92 48.49
C GLU A 541 -51.59 14.63 47.82
N ALA A 542 -52.42 13.98 47.00
CA ALA A 542 -51.94 13.40 45.74
C ALA A 542 -51.68 14.49 44.66
N ALA A 543 -51.73 15.77 45.04
CA ALA A 543 -51.29 16.92 44.25
C ALA A 543 -49.75 17.10 44.24
N ARG A 544 -48.99 16.20 44.88
CA ARG A 544 -47.54 16.06 44.69
C ARG A 544 -47.16 14.71 44.06
N VAL A 545 -48.17 13.95 43.59
CA VAL A 545 -47.99 12.82 42.65
C VAL A 545 -47.26 13.33 41.43
N LYS A 546 -46.16 12.64 41.13
CA LYS A 546 -45.53 12.53 39.81
C LYS A 546 -45.06 13.80 39.12
N LEU A 547 -45.49 14.99 39.52
CA LEU A 547 -45.05 16.28 38.99
C LEU A 547 -43.53 16.49 39.18
N ALA A 548 -42.89 15.77 40.09
CA ALA A 548 -41.43 15.82 40.28
C ALA A 548 -40.64 14.70 39.56
N GLN A 549 -41.29 13.61 39.13
CA GLN A 549 -40.62 12.52 38.39
C GLN A 549 -40.95 12.52 36.89
N GLU A 550 -42.11 13.05 36.49
CA GLU A 550 -42.38 13.41 35.09
C GLU A 550 -41.59 14.64 34.62
N ALA A 551 -41.16 15.52 35.53
CA ALA A 551 -40.38 16.72 35.16
C ALA A 551 -38.92 16.42 34.81
N LYS A 552 -38.36 15.28 35.26
CA LYS A 552 -36.95 14.91 35.04
C LYS A 552 -36.74 14.01 33.82
N ALA A 553 -37.68 13.11 33.53
CA ALA A 553 -37.65 12.31 32.31
C ALA A 553 -37.99 13.12 31.04
N LYS A 554 -38.84 14.15 31.15
CA LYS A 554 -39.18 15.07 30.03
C LYS A 554 -38.06 16.06 29.67
N ALA A 555 -37.08 16.27 30.54
CA ALA A 555 -35.95 17.16 30.27
C ALA A 555 -34.81 16.49 29.49
N GLU A 556 -34.65 15.17 29.62
CA GLU A 556 -33.50 14.44 29.08
C GLU A 556 -33.74 13.90 27.66
N GLU A 557 -34.98 13.56 27.31
CA GLU A 557 -35.36 13.16 25.94
C GLU A 557 -35.44 14.38 24.99
N ALA A 558 -35.84 15.56 25.51
CA ALA A 558 -35.87 16.82 24.75
C ALA A 558 -34.47 17.32 24.33
N ALA A 559 -33.42 16.96 25.07
CA ALA A 559 -32.04 17.31 24.76
C ALA A 559 -31.41 16.41 23.67
N ARG A 560 -31.83 15.13 23.58
CA ARG A 560 -31.33 14.19 22.56
C ARG A 560 -31.88 14.44 21.16
N VAL A 561 -33.12 14.91 21.04
CA VAL A 561 -33.74 15.21 19.73
C VAL A 561 -33.19 16.52 19.12
N LYS A 562 -32.84 17.51 19.95
CA LYS A 562 -32.28 18.79 19.50
C LYS A 562 -30.88 18.64 18.85
N LEU A 563 -30.05 17.75 19.40
CA LEU A 563 -28.70 17.43 18.89
C LEU A 563 -28.72 16.64 17.57
N ALA A 564 -29.75 15.82 17.33
CA ALA A 564 -29.88 15.04 16.10
C ALA A 564 -30.34 15.88 14.89
N GLN A 565 -31.08 16.98 15.11
CA GLN A 565 -31.49 17.90 14.04
C GLN A 565 -30.40 18.90 13.66
N GLU A 566 -29.53 19.29 14.60
CA GLU A 566 -28.36 20.14 14.32
C GLU A 566 -27.29 19.40 13.49
N ALA A 567 -27.18 18.08 13.64
CA ALA A 567 -26.26 17.26 12.84
C ALA A 567 -26.75 17.05 11.40
N LYS A 568 -28.07 16.95 11.17
CA LYS A 568 -28.63 16.72 9.83
C LYS A 568 -28.66 17.99 8.96
N ALA A 569 -28.89 19.16 9.55
CA ALA A 569 -28.85 20.45 8.82
C ALA A 569 -27.42 20.85 8.40
N LYS A 570 -26.40 20.60 9.24
CA LYS A 570 -24.98 20.80 8.87
C LYS A 570 -24.51 19.80 7.80
N ALA A 571 -25.05 18.58 7.81
CA ALA A 571 -24.78 17.60 6.75
C ALA A 571 -25.43 17.97 5.40
N GLU A 572 -26.62 18.59 5.42
CA GLU A 572 -27.35 18.98 4.20
C GLU A 572 -26.82 20.29 3.57
N GLU A 573 -26.31 21.23 4.36
CA GLU A 573 -25.61 22.43 3.87
C GLU A 573 -24.22 22.10 3.30
N ALA A 574 -23.46 21.21 3.97
CA ALA A 574 -22.18 20.72 3.45
C ALA A 574 -22.33 19.86 2.18
N ALA A 575 -23.43 19.09 2.06
CA ALA A 575 -23.74 18.32 0.85
C ALA A 575 -24.19 19.22 -0.32
N ARG A 576 -24.94 20.31 -0.06
CA ARG A 576 -25.34 21.29 -1.10
C ARG A 576 -24.16 22.09 -1.65
N VAL A 577 -23.19 22.49 -0.83
CA VAL A 577 -21.99 23.22 -1.29
C VAL A 577 -21.07 22.30 -2.11
N LYS A 578 -20.94 21.02 -1.72
CA LYS A 578 -20.11 20.04 -2.44
C LYS A 578 -20.72 19.64 -3.79
N LEU A 579 -22.04 19.42 -3.87
CA LEU A 579 -22.74 19.12 -5.12
C LEU A 579 -22.83 20.32 -6.08
N ALA A 580 -22.94 21.56 -5.56
CA ALA A 580 -22.92 22.77 -6.38
C ALA A 580 -21.53 23.04 -6.97
N GLN A 581 -20.45 22.83 -6.20
CA GLN A 581 -19.07 22.93 -6.70
C GLN A 581 -18.72 21.83 -7.72
N GLU A 582 -19.22 20.61 -7.53
CA GLU A 582 -19.00 19.50 -8.46
C GLU A 582 -19.82 19.64 -9.76
N ALA A 583 -21.03 20.22 -9.69
CA ALA A 583 -21.84 20.57 -10.86
C ALA A 583 -21.25 21.75 -11.65
N GLN A 584 -20.66 22.74 -10.97
CA GLN A 584 -20.00 23.87 -11.60
C GLN A 584 -18.67 23.45 -12.26
N ALA A 585 -17.89 22.57 -11.63
CA ALA A 585 -16.67 22.01 -12.21
C ALA A 585 -16.95 21.09 -13.42
N LYS A 586 -18.00 20.26 -13.38
CA LYS A 586 -18.40 19.40 -14.53
C LYS A 586 -19.00 20.21 -15.69
N ALA A 587 -19.72 21.30 -15.41
CA ALA A 587 -20.21 22.22 -16.44
C ALA A 587 -19.07 23.03 -17.09
N GLU A 588 -18.05 23.41 -16.32
CA GLU A 588 -16.88 24.15 -16.79
C GLU A 588 -15.90 23.24 -17.56
N GLU A 589 -15.77 21.97 -17.18
CA GLU A 589 -15.00 20.95 -17.90
C GLU A 589 -15.71 20.55 -19.22
N ALA A 590 -17.03 20.37 -19.22
CA ALA A 590 -17.80 20.08 -20.43
C ALA A 590 -17.85 21.29 -21.41
N ALA A 591 -17.95 22.52 -20.89
CA ALA A 591 -17.86 23.74 -21.70
C ALA A 591 -16.46 23.94 -22.29
N ARG A 592 -15.38 23.62 -21.54
CA ARG A 592 -14.00 23.61 -22.06
C ARG A 592 -13.79 22.54 -23.13
N ILE A 593 -14.36 21.33 -22.97
CA ILE A 593 -14.25 20.27 -23.98
C ILE A 593 -15.03 20.65 -25.25
N LYS A 594 -16.23 21.24 -25.12
CA LYS A 594 -17.01 21.75 -26.26
C LYS A 594 -16.31 22.91 -26.98
N GLN A 595 -15.70 23.85 -26.24
CA GLN A 595 -14.87 24.92 -26.83
C GLN A 595 -13.57 24.40 -27.43
N ALA A 596 -12.95 23.36 -26.87
CA ALA A 596 -11.77 22.73 -27.44
C ALA A 596 -12.08 21.96 -28.73
N GLN A 597 -13.24 21.29 -28.80
CA GLN A 597 -13.70 20.59 -30.00
C GLN A 597 -14.17 21.57 -31.11
N GLU A 598 -14.88 22.66 -30.76
CA GLU A 598 -15.21 23.72 -31.72
C GLU A 598 -13.97 24.50 -32.20
N ALA A 599 -12.96 24.70 -31.34
CA ALA A 599 -11.68 25.29 -31.72
C ALA A 599 -10.82 24.35 -32.58
N GLN A 600 -10.91 23.04 -32.37
CA GLN A 600 -10.20 22.05 -33.17
C GLN A 600 -10.88 21.86 -34.54
N ALA A 601 -12.21 21.89 -34.63
CA ALA A 601 -12.96 21.86 -35.88
C ALA A 601 -12.80 23.17 -36.69
N LYS A 602 -12.77 24.34 -36.04
CA LYS A 602 -12.44 25.62 -36.71
C LYS A 602 -10.98 25.70 -37.15
N ALA A 603 -10.05 25.13 -36.39
CA ALA A 603 -8.64 25.04 -36.78
C ALA A 603 -8.41 24.05 -37.93
N GLU A 604 -9.19 22.98 -38.04
CA GLU A 604 -9.20 22.06 -39.19
C GLU A 604 -9.86 22.68 -40.42
N GLU A 605 -10.90 23.51 -40.26
CA GLU A 605 -11.52 24.27 -41.37
C GLU A 605 -10.62 25.42 -41.86
N GLU A 606 -9.91 26.13 -40.97
CA GLU A 606 -8.85 27.08 -41.34
C GLU A 606 -7.61 26.40 -41.94
N ALA A 607 -7.27 25.19 -41.48
CA ALA A 607 -6.18 24.40 -42.08
C ALA A 607 -6.54 23.88 -43.47
N ARG A 608 -7.81 23.50 -43.70
CA ARG A 608 -8.32 23.10 -45.02
C ARG A 608 -8.36 24.28 -45.99
N ILE A 609 -8.78 25.47 -45.55
CA ILE A 609 -8.76 26.70 -46.36
C ILE A 609 -7.32 27.16 -46.65
N LYS A 610 -6.38 27.03 -45.70
CA LYS A 610 -4.96 27.30 -45.93
C LYS A 610 -4.28 26.26 -46.83
N GLN A 611 -4.77 25.02 -46.84
CA GLN A 611 -4.26 23.97 -47.73
C GLN A 611 -4.81 24.11 -49.15
N GLU A 612 -6.05 24.59 -49.32
CA GLU A 612 -6.59 25.05 -50.63
C GLU A 612 -5.89 26.33 -51.15
N GLU A 613 -5.50 27.27 -50.28
CA GLU A 613 -4.67 28.43 -50.67
C GLU A 613 -3.21 28.05 -50.98
N LEU A 614 -2.65 27.01 -50.34
CA LEU A 614 -1.30 26.51 -50.65
C LEU A 614 -1.26 25.75 -51.99
N ASP A 615 -2.31 25.00 -52.31
CA ASP A 615 -2.47 24.35 -53.62
C ASP A 615 -2.73 25.38 -54.75
N ALA A 616 -3.25 26.56 -54.42
CA ALA A 616 -3.38 27.69 -55.34
C ALA A 616 -2.09 28.52 -55.51
N ALA A 617 -1.06 28.32 -54.67
CA ALA A 617 0.23 29.03 -54.74
C ALA A 617 1.31 28.26 -55.54
N LEU A 618 0.90 27.51 -56.57
CA LEU A 618 1.79 26.96 -57.61
C LEU A 618 2.27 28.06 -58.57
N ILE A 619 3.07 29.04 -58.11
CA ILE A 619 3.83 29.93 -58.99
C ILE A 619 5.25 30.16 -58.45
N SER A 620 5.99 29.09 -58.22
CA SER A 620 7.42 29.02 -58.61
C SER A 620 7.88 27.57 -58.53
N VAL A 621 7.59 26.79 -59.58
CA VAL A 621 8.21 25.47 -59.74
C VAL A 621 9.72 25.65 -59.66
N PRO A 622 10.41 25.06 -58.68
CA PRO A 622 11.86 25.18 -58.59
C PRO A 622 12.48 24.59 -59.87
N LYS A 623 13.22 25.40 -60.62
CA LYS A 623 13.90 24.94 -61.84
C LYS A 623 15.20 24.21 -61.54
N ASP A 624 15.69 24.30 -60.31
CA ASP A 624 16.92 23.70 -59.84
C ASP A 624 16.66 22.30 -59.23
N ALA A 625 17.58 21.36 -59.48
CA ALA A 625 17.43 19.96 -59.04
C ALA A 625 17.26 19.82 -57.52
N THR A 626 17.90 20.70 -56.72
CA THR A 626 17.77 20.71 -55.25
C THR A 626 16.38 21.18 -54.82
N GLY A 627 15.80 22.18 -55.50
CA GLY A 627 14.43 22.62 -55.26
C GLY A 627 13.36 21.56 -55.56
N ILE A 628 13.51 20.79 -56.64
CA ILE A 628 12.59 19.69 -56.98
C ILE A 628 12.68 18.58 -55.92
N ALA A 629 13.89 18.26 -55.45
CA ALA A 629 14.10 17.28 -54.37
C ALA A 629 13.43 17.72 -53.06
N MET A 630 13.55 19.00 -52.69
CA MET A 630 12.85 19.55 -51.52
C MET A 630 11.32 19.52 -51.69
N GLN A 631 10.79 19.87 -52.87
CA GLN A 631 9.34 19.83 -53.13
C GLN A 631 8.76 18.42 -52.91
N ASN A 632 9.43 17.40 -53.46
CA ASN A 632 9.00 16.01 -53.31
C ASN A 632 9.08 15.55 -51.85
N LEU A 633 10.16 15.90 -51.15
CA LEU A 633 10.34 15.52 -49.75
C LEU A 633 9.37 16.24 -48.81
N THR A 634 9.08 17.52 -49.08
CA THR A 634 8.04 18.29 -48.37
C THR A 634 6.67 17.63 -48.52
N LYS A 635 6.28 17.21 -49.74
CA LYS A 635 5.02 16.48 -49.94
C LYS A 635 4.96 15.20 -49.10
N LEU A 636 6.03 14.38 -49.15
CA LEU A 636 6.13 13.16 -48.35
C LEU A 636 6.15 13.39 -46.84
N ALA A 637 6.65 14.55 -46.39
CA ALA A 637 6.64 14.96 -44.99
C ALA A 637 5.24 15.44 -44.56
N SER A 638 4.51 16.11 -45.45
CA SER A 638 3.14 16.56 -45.20
C SER A 638 2.15 15.38 -45.15
N ASP A 639 2.28 14.40 -46.05
CA ASP A 639 1.47 13.17 -46.01
C ASP A 639 1.70 12.39 -44.70
N SER A 640 2.97 12.28 -44.28
CA SER A 640 3.36 11.61 -43.04
C SER A 640 2.86 12.33 -41.78
N LYS A 641 2.73 13.66 -41.82
CA LYS A 641 2.15 14.47 -40.75
C LYS A 641 0.65 14.16 -40.58
N ILE A 642 -0.08 13.92 -41.68
CA ILE A 642 -1.50 13.54 -41.63
C ILE A 642 -1.64 12.15 -41.00
N GLU A 643 -0.86 11.18 -41.46
CA GLU A 643 -0.85 9.82 -40.90
C GLU A 643 -0.54 9.83 -39.39
N GLN A 644 0.44 10.64 -38.97
CA GLN A 644 0.76 10.83 -37.55
C GLN A 644 -0.42 11.38 -36.75
N ALA A 645 -1.14 12.36 -37.28
CA ALA A 645 -2.30 12.95 -36.61
C ALA A 645 -3.44 11.92 -36.44
N GLU A 646 -3.73 11.13 -37.46
CA GLU A 646 -4.74 10.07 -37.42
C GLU A 646 -4.42 9.00 -36.37
N LEU A 647 -3.16 8.57 -36.26
CA LEU A 647 -2.75 7.58 -35.27
C LEU A 647 -2.85 8.13 -33.84
N ILE A 648 -2.54 9.41 -33.62
CA ILE A 648 -2.71 10.07 -32.32
C ILE A 648 -4.20 10.18 -31.95
N ILE A 649 -5.08 10.47 -32.91
CA ILE A 649 -6.54 10.49 -32.70
C ILE A 649 -7.01 9.10 -32.24
N LYS A 650 -6.62 8.03 -32.94
CA LYS A 650 -6.96 6.64 -32.55
C LYS A 650 -6.46 6.28 -31.14
N LEU A 651 -5.26 6.77 -30.77
CA LEU A 651 -4.73 6.55 -29.42
C LEU A 651 -5.58 7.28 -28.38
N ASN A 652 -5.97 8.52 -28.64
CA ASN A 652 -6.83 9.31 -27.76
C ASN A 652 -8.21 8.67 -27.57
N GLU A 653 -8.84 8.17 -28.64
CA GLU A 653 -10.10 7.43 -28.57
C GLU A 653 -9.97 6.18 -27.68
N THR A 654 -8.84 5.48 -27.79
CA THR A 654 -8.55 4.31 -26.94
C THR A 654 -8.41 4.71 -25.47
N VAL A 655 -7.73 5.82 -25.17
CA VAL A 655 -7.62 6.36 -23.80
C VAL A 655 -9.00 6.72 -23.25
N ALA A 656 -9.84 7.40 -24.04
CA ALA A 656 -11.19 7.77 -23.66
C ALA A 656 -12.06 6.55 -23.33
N SER A 657 -11.97 5.48 -24.13
CA SER A 657 -12.67 4.22 -23.84
C SER A 657 -12.22 3.60 -22.51
N ARG A 658 -10.91 3.52 -22.27
CA ARG A 658 -10.38 2.94 -21.02
C ARG A 658 -10.74 3.78 -19.79
N LYS A 659 -10.78 5.11 -19.94
CA LYS A 659 -11.23 6.03 -18.90
C LYS A 659 -12.69 5.82 -18.55
N LYS A 660 -13.54 5.59 -19.56
CA LYS A 660 -14.95 5.23 -19.36
C LYS A 660 -15.10 3.88 -18.64
N ASP A 661 -14.34 2.86 -19.05
CA ASP A 661 -14.37 1.56 -18.36
C ASP A 661 -13.98 1.66 -16.88
N LEU A 662 -12.98 2.51 -16.56
CA LEU A 662 -12.60 2.79 -15.18
C LEU A 662 -13.71 3.52 -14.40
N GLN A 663 -14.39 4.50 -15.01
CA GLN A 663 -15.51 5.20 -14.40
C GLN A 663 -16.69 4.26 -14.11
N ASP A 664 -17.03 3.40 -15.07
CA ASP A 664 -18.07 2.39 -14.91
C ASP A 664 -17.74 1.44 -13.74
N LEU A 665 -16.48 0.99 -13.62
CA LEU A 665 -16.03 0.11 -12.53
C LEU A 665 -16.07 0.81 -11.16
N LYS A 666 -15.69 2.10 -11.11
CA LYS A 666 -15.81 2.91 -9.89
C LYS A 666 -17.26 3.05 -9.46
N GLN A 667 -18.15 3.37 -10.40
CA GLN A 667 -19.58 3.51 -10.13
C GLN A 667 -20.19 2.18 -9.64
N GLU A 668 -19.83 1.05 -10.25
CA GLU A 668 -20.26 -0.28 -9.80
C GLU A 668 -19.81 -0.55 -8.35
N ASN A 669 -18.54 -0.27 -8.03
CA ASN A 669 -18.01 -0.45 -6.68
C ASN A 669 -18.66 0.49 -5.66
N ASP A 670 -18.89 1.75 -6.02
CA ASP A 670 -19.48 2.77 -5.13
C ASP A 670 -20.97 2.49 -4.86
N LEU A 671 -21.73 2.01 -5.86
CA LEU A 671 -23.12 1.57 -5.68
C LEU A 671 -23.21 0.30 -4.83
N SER A 672 -22.29 -0.64 -5.07
CA SER A 672 -22.14 -1.84 -4.24
C SER A 672 -21.82 -1.49 -2.78
N GLU A 673 -21.02 -0.43 -2.52
CA GLU A 673 -20.77 0.09 -1.17
C GLU A 673 -22.01 0.60 -0.45
N GLN A 674 -22.97 1.10 -1.20
CA GLN A 674 -24.23 1.59 -0.65
C GLN A 674 -25.27 0.46 -0.49
N GLY A 675 -24.88 -0.80 -0.71
CA GLY A 675 -25.77 -1.96 -0.63
C GLY A 675 -26.71 -2.09 -1.84
N ILE A 676 -26.45 -1.37 -2.93
CA ILE A 676 -27.25 -1.41 -4.15
C ILE A 676 -26.57 -2.37 -5.13
N TYR A 677 -27.21 -3.51 -5.37
CA TYR A 677 -26.72 -4.50 -6.32
C TYR A 677 -26.94 -4.04 -7.76
N THR A 678 -25.87 -3.98 -8.55
CA THR A 678 -25.90 -3.80 -9.99
C THR A 678 -25.30 -5.03 -10.66
N GLU A 679 -25.92 -5.48 -11.76
CA GLU A 679 -25.43 -6.66 -12.48
C GLU A 679 -24.03 -6.38 -13.05
N PRO A 680 -23.02 -7.25 -12.78
CA PRO A 680 -21.67 -6.96 -13.21
C PRO A 680 -21.53 -7.04 -14.73
N LYS A 681 -21.00 -5.98 -15.35
CA LYS A 681 -20.74 -5.98 -16.80
C LYS A 681 -19.70 -7.06 -17.15
N PRO A 682 -19.91 -7.84 -18.23
CA PRO A 682 -18.94 -8.84 -18.70
C PRO A 682 -17.58 -8.19 -19.02
N PHE A 683 -16.49 -8.83 -18.59
CA PHE A 683 -15.15 -8.37 -18.95
C PHE A 683 -14.91 -8.58 -20.45
N LYS A 684 -14.57 -7.51 -21.17
CA LYS A 684 -14.03 -7.61 -22.53
C LYS A 684 -12.67 -8.31 -22.51
N SER A 685 -12.35 -9.05 -23.58
CA SER A 685 -11.08 -9.76 -23.71
C SER A 685 -9.90 -8.79 -23.72
N VAL A 686 -9.19 -8.71 -22.58
CA VAL A 686 -8.13 -7.72 -22.34
C VAL A 686 -6.90 -7.97 -23.21
N SER A 687 -6.66 -9.22 -23.64
CA SER A 687 -5.45 -9.60 -24.38
C SER A 687 -5.42 -9.04 -25.79
N ALA A 688 -6.55 -9.07 -26.51
CA ALA A 688 -6.64 -8.56 -27.88
C ALA A 688 -6.55 -7.03 -27.93
N GLU A 689 -7.24 -6.35 -27.01
CA GLU A 689 -7.22 -4.89 -26.91
C GLU A 689 -5.83 -4.36 -26.50
N ASN A 690 -5.13 -5.06 -25.60
CA ASN A 690 -3.77 -4.69 -25.22
C ASN A 690 -2.78 -4.90 -26.37
N ALA A 691 -2.91 -5.99 -27.14
CA ALA A 691 -2.09 -6.23 -28.32
C ALA A 691 -2.30 -5.14 -29.39
N ALA A 692 -3.56 -4.72 -29.62
CA ALA A 692 -3.89 -3.63 -30.53
C ALA A 692 -3.31 -2.29 -30.06
N LEU A 693 -3.37 -2.00 -28.75
CA LEU A 693 -2.81 -0.78 -28.17
C LEU A 693 -1.28 -0.74 -28.29
N GLU A 694 -0.58 -1.85 -28.02
CA GLU A 694 0.88 -1.90 -28.18
C GLU A 694 1.29 -1.78 -29.66
N SER A 695 0.53 -2.41 -30.57
CA SER A 695 0.73 -2.21 -32.02
C SER A 695 0.55 -0.74 -32.42
N LEU A 696 -0.46 -0.06 -31.90
CA LEU A 696 -0.73 1.35 -32.19
C LEU A 696 0.40 2.27 -31.67
N LYS A 697 0.93 2.01 -30.46
CA LYS A 697 2.09 2.75 -29.92
C LYS A 697 3.32 2.59 -30.80
N VAL A 698 3.60 1.37 -31.26
CA VAL A 698 4.73 1.07 -32.15
C VAL A 698 4.57 1.77 -33.51
N GLN A 699 3.37 1.73 -34.11
CA GLN A 699 3.08 2.44 -35.36
C GLN A 699 3.32 3.95 -35.22
N ILE A 700 2.87 4.56 -34.13
CA ILE A 700 3.11 5.99 -33.85
C ILE A 700 4.61 6.27 -33.72
N ASP A 701 5.36 5.41 -33.03
CA ASP A 701 6.82 5.55 -32.89
C ASP A 701 7.57 5.46 -34.22
N ASP A 702 7.18 4.53 -35.07
CA ASP A 702 7.81 4.33 -36.37
C ASP A 702 7.52 5.51 -37.32
N VAL A 703 6.29 6.04 -37.32
CA VAL A 703 5.93 7.24 -38.09
C VAL A 703 6.64 8.48 -37.54
N ILE A 704 6.72 8.65 -36.22
CA ILE A 704 7.49 9.76 -35.59
C ILE A 704 8.96 9.71 -36.02
N LYS A 705 9.60 8.53 -35.95
CA LYS A 705 11.01 8.38 -36.35
C LYS A 705 11.22 8.65 -37.84
N ALA A 706 10.34 8.12 -38.69
CA ALA A 706 10.39 8.36 -40.12
C ALA A 706 10.25 9.86 -40.45
N GLN A 707 9.37 10.57 -39.74
CA GLN A 707 9.18 12.00 -39.91
C GLN A 707 10.37 12.83 -39.42
N ASP A 708 11.03 12.44 -38.32
CA ASP A 708 12.27 13.09 -37.86
C ASP A 708 13.39 12.98 -38.92
N ILE A 709 13.50 11.82 -39.58
CA ILE A 709 14.47 11.60 -40.68
C ILE A 709 14.12 12.50 -41.87
N LYS A 710 12.86 12.54 -42.31
CA LYS A 710 12.41 13.38 -43.43
C LYS A 710 12.65 14.87 -43.17
N ILE A 711 12.33 15.36 -41.97
CA ILE A 711 12.58 16.76 -41.57
C ILE A 711 14.07 17.06 -41.64
N LYS A 712 14.92 16.17 -41.12
CA LYS A 712 16.38 16.35 -41.15
C LYS A 712 16.94 16.35 -42.57
N GLU A 713 16.47 15.45 -43.43
CA GLU A 713 16.85 15.42 -44.85
C GLU A 713 16.42 16.71 -45.56
N LEU A 714 15.23 17.24 -45.25
CA LEU A 714 14.73 18.50 -45.79
C LEU A 714 15.57 19.70 -45.33
N GLU A 715 16.01 19.72 -44.06
CA GLU A 715 16.94 20.72 -43.54
C GLU A 715 18.31 20.69 -44.23
N ASP A 716 18.83 19.49 -44.48
CA ASP A 716 20.13 19.33 -45.11
C ASP A 716 20.09 19.74 -46.59
N LEU A 717 19.00 19.42 -47.30
CA LEU A 717 18.74 19.94 -48.65
C LEU A 717 18.58 21.47 -48.67
N TYR A 718 17.90 22.05 -47.67
CA TYR A 718 17.77 23.50 -47.52
C TYR A 718 19.14 24.17 -47.33
N LYS A 719 20.00 23.62 -46.47
CA LYS A 719 21.39 24.10 -46.27
C LYS A 719 22.21 23.97 -47.55
N GLU A 720 22.03 22.89 -48.31
CA GLU A 720 22.73 22.70 -49.59
C GLU A 720 22.29 23.75 -50.62
N ARG A 721 20.99 24.06 -50.68
CA ARG A 721 20.47 25.13 -51.54
C ARG A 721 21.00 26.50 -51.14
N LEU A 722 21.06 26.83 -49.85
CA LEU A 722 21.64 28.09 -49.36
C LEU A 722 23.11 28.28 -49.78
N LYS A 723 23.88 27.19 -49.96
CA LYS A 723 25.25 27.27 -50.50
C LYS A 723 25.28 27.61 -51.99
N LYS A 724 24.27 27.17 -52.75
CA LYS A 724 24.16 27.40 -54.21
C LYS A 724 23.48 28.73 -54.54
N VAL A 725 22.51 29.13 -53.73
CA VAL A 725 21.74 30.38 -53.82
C VAL A 725 21.83 31.07 -52.45
N PRO A 726 22.92 31.81 -52.17
CA PRO A 726 23.18 32.45 -50.89
C PRO A 726 22.38 33.75 -50.72
N ASN A 727 21.08 33.68 -50.97
CA ASN A 727 20.12 34.75 -50.71
C ASN A 727 19.00 34.20 -49.82
N ALA A 728 19.01 34.62 -48.55
CA ALA A 728 18.00 34.19 -47.58
C ALA A 728 16.61 34.77 -47.89
N GLN A 729 16.54 35.89 -48.63
CA GLN A 729 15.32 36.55 -49.07
C GLN A 729 14.81 36.02 -50.42
N ASP A 730 15.45 34.97 -50.98
CA ASP A 730 14.89 34.25 -52.11
C ASP A 730 13.53 33.65 -51.73
N LYS A 731 12.53 33.83 -52.60
CA LYS A 731 11.14 33.42 -52.33
C LYS A 731 11.05 31.93 -52.00
N ILE A 732 11.84 31.10 -52.67
CA ILE A 732 11.80 29.64 -52.49
C ILE A 732 12.48 29.25 -51.18
N ASN A 733 13.62 29.88 -50.83
CA ASN A 733 14.28 29.66 -49.54
C ASN A 733 13.37 30.05 -48.35
N MET A 734 12.62 31.16 -48.47
CA MET A 734 11.67 31.58 -47.43
C MET A 734 10.50 30.61 -47.26
N ILE A 735 9.95 30.07 -48.36
CA ILE A 735 8.87 29.10 -48.33
C ILE A 735 9.31 27.82 -47.60
N TYR A 736 10.44 27.24 -47.97
CA TYR A 736 10.91 25.99 -47.34
C TYR A 736 11.38 26.18 -45.90
N LEU A 737 11.93 27.35 -45.55
CA LEU A 737 12.26 27.66 -44.16
C LEU A 737 11.01 27.68 -43.27
N ASN A 738 9.93 28.30 -43.76
CA ASN A 738 8.65 28.31 -43.06
C ASN A 738 8.06 26.90 -42.94
N GLU A 739 8.08 26.12 -44.04
CA GLU A 739 7.55 24.76 -44.06
C GLU A 739 8.31 23.82 -43.11
N ILE A 740 9.64 23.90 -43.06
CA ILE A 740 10.47 23.17 -42.10
C ILE A 740 10.07 23.55 -40.66
N SER A 741 9.83 24.84 -40.39
CA SER A 741 9.39 25.30 -39.07
C SER A 741 8.03 24.70 -38.69
N VAL A 742 7.05 24.76 -39.60
CA VAL A 742 5.70 24.18 -39.39
C VAL A 742 5.78 22.67 -39.15
N LEU A 743 6.60 21.94 -39.92
CA LEU A 743 6.78 20.49 -39.76
C LEU A 743 7.43 20.15 -38.41
N LYS A 744 8.41 20.93 -37.96
CA LYS A 744 9.03 20.75 -36.63
C LYS A 744 8.07 21.01 -35.47
N GLU A 745 7.27 22.07 -35.57
CA GLU A 745 6.27 22.39 -34.54
C GLU A 745 5.20 21.30 -34.46
N ALA A 746 4.69 20.84 -35.61
CA ALA A 746 3.75 19.73 -35.68
C ALA A 746 4.34 18.44 -35.08
N GLN A 747 5.60 18.14 -35.40
CA GLN A 747 6.32 16.97 -34.89
C GLN A 747 6.53 17.03 -33.37
N ALA A 748 6.87 18.21 -32.82
CA ALA A 748 7.00 18.42 -31.39
C ALA A 748 5.65 18.26 -30.68
N LYS A 749 4.56 18.79 -31.25
CA LYS A 749 3.20 18.61 -30.74
C LYS A 749 2.80 17.14 -30.72
N ALA A 750 3.10 16.39 -31.78
CA ALA A 750 2.79 14.97 -31.87
C ALA A 750 3.52 14.13 -30.80
N LYS A 751 4.82 14.37 -30.59
CA LYS A 751 5.60 13.72 -29.53
C LYS A 751 5.02 14.00 -28.14
N ARG A 752 4.70 15.26 -27.86
CA ARG A 752 4.10 15.67 -26.58
C ARG A 752 2.71 15.06 -26.35
N SER A 753 1.85 15.04 -27.37
CA SER A 753 0.53 14.41 -27.30
C SER A 753 0.65 12.92 -27.03
N LYS A 754 1.56 12.22 -27.72
CA LYS A 754 1.83 10.80 -27.48
C LYS A 754 2.27 10.53 -26.05
N GLU A 755 3.28 11.26 -25.55
CA GLU A 755 3.77 11.11 -24.17
C GLU A 755 2.68 11.32 -23.13
N THR A 756 1.84 12.34 -23.34
CA THR A 756 0.71 12.65 -22.46
C THR A 756 -0.32 11.51 -22.43
N LEU A 757 -0.73 11.00 -23.61
CA LEU A 757 -1.71 9.91 -23.71
C LEU A 757 -1.19 8.58 -23.17
N VAL A 758 0.10 8.29 -23.35
CA VAL A 758 0.74 7.09 -22.78
C VAL A 758 0.79 7.17 -21.26
N SER A 759 1.12 8.34 -20.70
CA SER A 759 1.09 8.56 -19.25
C SER A 759 -0.34 8.44 -18.67
N GLU A 760 -1.34 8.98 -19.36
CA GLU A 760 -2.75 8.82 -18.95
C GLU A 760 -3.17 7.35 -18.94
N LEU A 761 -2.77 6.55 -19.94
CA LEU A 761 -3.02 5.10 -19.97
C LEU A 761 -2.38 4.35 -18.79
N GLU A 762 -1.16 4.71 -18.38
CA GLU A 762 -0.52 4.13 -17.21
C GLU A 762 -1.28 4.47 -15.92
N SER A 763 -1.71 5.72 -15.78
CA SER A 763 -2.51 6.16 -14.63
C SER A 763 -3.86 5.43 -14.56
N ILE A 764 -4.53 5.26 -15.70
CA ILE A 764 -5.79 4.51 -15.80
C ILE A 764 -5.55 3.05 -15.42
N LYS A 765 -4.47 2.41 -15.91
CA LYS A 765 -4.13 1.03 -15.56
C LYS A 765 -3.99 0.84 -14.04
N ILE A 766 -3.23 1.71 -13.38
CA ILE A 766 -3.04 1.63 -11.91
C ILE A 766 -4.38 1.81 -11.20
N ALA A 767 -5.17 2.80 -11.60
CA ALA A 767 -6.49 3.05 -11.00
C ALA A 767 -7.45 1.87 -11.21
N THR A 768 -7.46 1.26 -12.39
CA THR A 768 -8.28 0.06 -12.69
C THR A 768 -7.84 -1.13 -11.84
N GLU A 769 -6.53 -1.32 -11.60
CA GLU A 769 -6.05 -2.38 -10.71
C GLU A 769 -6.47 -2.17 -9.25
N ILE A 770 -6.49 -0.92 -8.78
CA ILE A 770 -6.98 -0.57 -7.44
C ILE A 770 -8.46 -0.91 -7.30
N GLU A 771 -9.30 -0.48 -8.24
CA GLU A 771 -10.73 -0.76 -8.22
C GLU A 771 -11.04 -2.25 -8.39
N ARG A 772 -10.25 -2.97 -9.21
CA ARG A 772 -10.36 -4.43 -9.32
C ARG A 772 -10.01 -5.11 -8.00
N LYS A 773 -8.97 -4.67 -7.30
CA LYS A 773 -8.62 -5.18 -5.97
C LYS A 773 -9.70 -4.88 -4.93
N ARG A 774 -10.33 -3.71 -4.99
CA ARG A 774 -11.50 -3.35 -4.15
C ARG A 774 -12.65 -4.32 -4.39
N ARG A 775 -12.95 -4.66 -5.65
CA ARG A 775 -13.95 -5.67 -6.03
C ARG A 775 -13.58 -7.08 -5.57
N ILE A 776 -12.32 -7.50 -5.72
CA ILE A 776 -11.84 -8.83 -5.28
C ILE A 776 -11.88 -8.95 -3.75
N LYS A 777 -11.44 -7.91 -3.02
CA LYS A 777 -11.46 -7.90 -1.56
C LYS A 777 -12.88 -8.05 -1.02
N ARG A 778 -13.88 -7.47 -1.69
CA ARG A 778 -15.31 -7.65 -1.38
C ARG A 778 -15.80 -9.05 -1.73
N ALA A 779 -15.50 -9.55 -2.93
CA ALA A 779 -15.85 -10.92 -3.33
C ALA A 779 -15.22 -12.00 -2.44
N ALA A 780 -14.12 -11.67 -1.74
CA ALA A 780 -13.50 -12.53 -0.74
C ALA A 780 -14.10 -12.38 0.68
N TYR A 781 -14.82 -11.27 0.96
CA TYR A 781 -15.42 -10.97 2.28
C TYR A 781 -16.95 -11.15 2.33
N ASP A 782 -17.63 -11.15 1.18
CA ASP A 782 -19.04 -11.50 1.03
C ASP A 782 -19.11 -12.80 0.19
N ASN A 783 -19.75 -13.89 0.61
CA ASN A 783 -21.06 -13.88 1.25
C ASN A 783 -21.29 -15.17 2.05
N GLU A 784 -21.20 -15.08 3.38
CA GLU A 784 -21.60 -16.17 4.29
C GLU A 784 -23.05 -16.62 4.04
N GLN A 785 -23.91 -15.71 3.56
CA GLN A 785 -25.28 -16.04 3.15
C GLN A 785 -25.31 -16.82 1.83
N ASP A 786 -24.45 -16.55 0.85
CA ASP A 786 -24.40 -17.35 -0.39
C ASP A 786 -23.79 -18.72 -0.15
N ARG A 787 -22.78 -18.82 0.72
CA ARG A 787 -22.25 -20.11 1.17
C ARG A 787 -23.36 -20.92 1.84
N TYR A 788 -24.11 -20.30 2.77
CA TYR A 788 -25.25 -20.93 3.41
C TYR A 788 -26.31 -21.39 2.38
N ASN A 789 -26.67 -20.53 1.42
CA ASN A 789 -27.65 -20.87 0.38
C ASN A 789 -27.19 -22.07 -0.48
N LYS A 790 -25.93 -22.06 -0.94
CA LYS A 790 -25.34 -23.17 -1.71
C LYS A 790 -25.29 -24.46 -0.89
N ASP A 791 -24.84 -24.37 0.36
CA ASP A 791 -24.75 -25.51 1.27
C ASP A 791 -26.12 -26.14 1.54
N ARG A 792 -27.18 -25.32 1.68
CA ARG A 792 -28.55 -25.79 1.83
C ARG A 792 -29.09 -26.44 0.55
N GLU A 793 -28.76 -25.87 -0.61
CA GLU A 793 -29.17 -26.42 -1.91
C GLU A 793 -28.52 -27.78 -2.18
N THR A 794 -27.21 -27.92 -1.90
CA THR A 794 -26.50 -29.20 -1.98
C THR A 794 -27.05 -30.24 -1.00
N LEU A 795 -27.35 -29.86 0.25
CA LEU A 795 -27.97 -30.77 1.22
C LEU A 795 -29.33 -31.28 0.73
N ASN A 796 -30.16 -30.40 0.16
CA ASN A 796 -31.47 -30.78 -0.38
C ASN A 796 -31.32 -31.75 -1.56
N GLN A 797 -30.36 -31.52 -2.46
CA GLN A 797 -30.06 -32.44 -3.56
C GLN A 797 -29.61 -33.81 -3.04
N ILE A 798 -28.72 -33.86 -2.04
CA ILE A 798 -28.27 -35.11 -1.44
C ILE A 798 -29.46 -35.89 -0.85
N LYS A 799 -30.37 -35.23 -0.13
CA LYS A 799 -31.55 -35.87 0.44
C LYS A 799 -32.54 -36.38 -0.61
N GLN A 800 -32.64 -35.71 -1.75
CA GLN A 800 -33.60 -36.04 -2.81
C GLN A 800 -33.08 -37.13 -3.77
N PHE A 801 -31.79 -37.11 -4.10
CA PHE A 801 -31.22 -37.95 -5.16
C PHE A 801 -30.36 -39.12 -4.68
N THR A 802 -30.18 -39.29 -3.37
CA THR A 802 -29.44 -40.43 -2.83
C THR A 802 -30.38 -41.61 -2.60
N GLU A 803 -30.15 -42.72 -3.31
CA GLU A 803 -30.89 -43.97 -3.12
C GLU A 803 -30.40 -44.73 -1.88
N ALA A 804 -31.29 -45.53 -1.28
CA ALA A 804 -30.94 -46.40 -0.17
C ALA A 804 -29.91 -47.46 -0.62
N SER A 805 -28.88 -47.68 0.19
CA SER A 805 -27.84 -48.66 -0.15
C SER A 805 -28.40 -50.09 -0.12
N ALA A 806 -28.22 -50.83 -1.21
CA ALA A 806 -28.58 -52.25 -1.27
C ALA A 806 -27.68 -53.15 -0.39
N VAL A 807 -26.49 -52.66 -0.04
CA VAL A 807 -25.55 -53.34 0.87
C VAL A 807 -25.51 -52.59 2.21
N PRO A 808 -25.69 -53.27 3.36
CA PRO A 808 -25.58 -52.65 4.67
C PRO A 808 -24.19 -52.03 4.88
N LEU A 809 -24.15 -50.71 5.11
CA LEU A 809 -22.91 -49.98 5.39
C LEU A 809 -22.38 -50.34 6.79
N LYS A 810 -21.06 -50.32 6.95
CA LYS A 810 -20.35 -50.55 8.22
C LYS A 810 -19.77 -49.25 8.75
N GLU A 811 -19.41 -49.21 10.03
CA GLU A 811 -18.79 -48.04 10.66
C GLU A 811 -17.48 -47.63 9.96
N SER A 812 -16.69 -48.59 9.48
CA SER A 812 -15.47 -48.37 8.71
C SER A 812 -15.68 -47.63 7.38
N ASP A 813 -16.92 -47.58 6.89
CA ASP A 813 -17.24 -46.93 5.61
C ASP A 813 -17.44 -45.42 5.79
N PHE A 814 -17.48 -44.92 7.03
CA PHE A 814 -17.69 -43.51 7.35
C PHE A 814 -16.37 -42.82 7.75
N ASP A 815 -16.05 -41.70 7.10
CA ASP A 815 -15.01 -40.76 7.56
C ASP A 815 -15.65 -39.79 8.56
N PHE A 816 -15.38 -39.94 9.85
CA PHE A 816 -15.94 -39.06 10.89
C PHE A 816 -15.18 -37.71 11.01
N GLY A 817 -14.04 -37.60 10.32
CA GLY A 817 -13.17 -36.43 10.33
C GLY A 817 -12.42 -36.26 11.64
N GLU A 818 -12.45 -35.06 12.23
CA GLU A 818 -11.69 -34.78 13.46
C GLU A 818 -12.23 -35.52 14.68
N GLU A 819 -11.34 -36.19 15.41
CA GLU A 819 -11.70 -36.85 16.67
C GLU A 819 -12.10 -35.83 17.74
N ARG A 820 -13.15 -36.15 18.50
CA ARG A 820 -13.68 -35.30 19.55
C ARG A 820 -13.53 -35.94 20.91
N SER A 821 -13.29 -35.09 21.91
CA SER A 821 -13.35 -35.47 23.32
C SER A 821 -14.78 -35.78 23.75
N ASP A 822 -14.95 -36.63 24.77
CA ASP A 822 -16.25 -36.92 25.39
C ASP A 822 -16.90 -35.71 26.09
N ASN A 823 -16.17 -34.60 26.22
CA ASN A 823 -16.64 -33.36 26.84
C ASN A 823 -17.50 -32.53 25.88
N ILE A 824 -18.51 -31.82 26.43
CA ILE A 824 -19.40 -30.94 25.65
C ILE A 824 -18.61 -29.71 25.16
N GLN A 825 -18.53 -29.53 23.84
CA GLN A 825 -17.89 -28.37 23.22
C GLN A 825 -18.89 -27.20 23.12
N ILE A 826 -18.47 -25.98 23.45
CA ILE A 826 -19.31 -24.76 23.34
C ILE A 826 -18.83 -23.94 22.14
N ILE A 827 -19.74 -23.64 21.21
CA ILE A 827 -19.50 -22.81 20.02
C ILE A 827 -20.38 -21.56 20.11
N LYS A 828 -19.83 -20.38 19.84
CA LYS A 828 -20.52 -19.10 19.96
C LYS A 828 -20.62 -18.37 18.63
N GLY A 829 -21.72 -17.63 18.43
CA GLY A 829 -21.86 -16.69 17.30
C GLY A 829 -21.98 -17.35 15.92
N VAL A 830 -22.54 -18.56 15.86
CA VAL A 830 -22.80 -19.28 14.61
C VAL A 830 -24.04 -18.71 13.93
N ARG A 831 -23.86 -17.90 12.88
CA ARG A 831 -24.98 -17.31 12.12
C ARG A 831 -25.85 -18.40 11.46
N ASN A 832 -27.15 -18.11 11.33
CA ASN A 832 -28.17 -19.00 10.75
C ASN A 832 -28.37 -20.34 11.49
N VAL A 833 -27.98 -20.42 12.76
CA VAL A 833 -28.20 -21.57 13.64
C VAL A 833 -28.89 -21.09 14.93
N GLU A 834 -29.68 -21.94 15.56
CA GLU A 834 -30.34 -21.60 16.82
C GLU A 834 -29.48 -22.03 18.02
N SER A 835 -29.59 -21.32 19.15
CA SER A 835 -28.96 -21.75 20.41
C SER A 835 -29.57 -23.09 20.87
N GLY A 836 -28.74 -24.01 21.36
CA GLY A 836 -29.18 -25.35 21.79
C GLY A 836 -28.05 -26.39 21.88
N TYR A 837 -28.42 -27.63 22.18
CA TYR A 837 -27.52 -28.80 22.23
C TYR A 837 -27.73 -29.67 21.00
N TYR A 838 -26.67 -29.85 20.22
CA TYR A 838 -26.66 -30.58 18.96
C TYR A 838 -25.92 -31.91 19.14
N LEU A 839 -26.52 -33.01 18.64
CA LEU A 839 -25.87 -34.32 18.57
C LEU A 839 -25.15 -34.45 17.24
N VAL A 840 -23.85 -34.17 17.27
CA VAL A 840 -23.04 -34.03 16.08
C VAL A 840 -22.27 -35.33 15.85
N ILE A 841 -22.40 -35.90 14.66
CA ILE A 841 -21.85 -37.22 14.29
C ILE A 841 -20.55 -37.15 13.50
N ALA A 842 -20.22 -36.04 12.84
CA ALA A 842 -18.95 -35.84 12.14
C ALA A 842 -18.52 -34.37 12.05
N VAL A 843 -17.21 -34.12 11.83
CA VAL A 843 -16.64 -32.79 11.54
C VAL A 843 -15.74 -32.83 10.33
N HIS A 844 -15.98 -31.97 9.35
CA HIS A 844 -15.07 -31.82 8.22
C HIS A 844 -14.73 -30.36 7.97
N SER A 845 -13.46 -30.08 7.66
CA SER A 845 -13.03 -28.82 7.07
C SER A 845 -13.23 -28.79 5.54
N ASP A 846 -13.37 -29.96 4.92
CA ASP A 846 -13.50 -30.15 3.48
C ASP A 846 -14.96 -30.42 3.04
N VAL A 847 -15.41 -29.74 1.99
CA VAL A 847 -16.77 -29.80 1.45
C VAL A 847 -17.08 -31.17 0.82
N ALA A 848 -16.13 -31.77 0.11
CA ALA A 848 -16.33 -33.06 -0.54
C ALA A 848 -16.46 -34.19 0.48
N LYS A 849 -15.65 -34.16 1.55
CA LYS A 849 -15.75 -35.12 2.66
C LYS A 849 -17.08 -35.00 3.41
N ARG A 850 -17.52 -33.77 3.67
CA ARG A 850 -18.86 -33.50 4.23
C ARG A 850 -19.95 -34.13 3.35
N ASP A 851 -19.93 -33.87 2.05
CA ASP A 851 -20.97 -34.37 1.13
C ASP A 851 -20.96 -35.90 1.00
N GLU A 852 -19.78 -36.52 1.03
CA GLU A 852 -19.66 -37.97 1.04
C GLU A 852 -20.27 -38.59 2.30
N PHE A 853 -19.97 -38.03 3.47
CA PHE A 853 -20.57 -38.48 4.74
C PHE A 853 -22.09 -38.33 4.72
N LEU A 854 -22.61 -37.18 4.26
CA LEU A 854 -24.05 -36.93 4.13
C LEU A 854 -24.72 -37.95 3.21
N ARG A 855 -24.13 -38.26 2.04
CA ARG A 855 -24.67 -39.29 1.13
C ARG A 855 -24.70 -40.67 1.78
N LYS A 856 -23.63 -41.09 2.44
CA LYS A 856 -23.58 -42.40 3.12
C LYS A 856 -24.60 -42.50 4.25
N ALA A 857 -24.80 -41.42 5.00
CA ALA A 857 -25.79 -41.39 6.08
C ALA A 857 -27.23 -41.45 5.54
N VAL A 858 -27.54 -40.72 4.46
CA VAL A 858 -28.84 -40.81 3.78
C VAL A 858 -29.07 -42.20 3.18
N ALA A 859 -28.05 -42.77 2.52
CA ALA A 859 -28.12 -44.13 1.97
C ALA A 859 -28.28 -45.21 3.06
N ALA A 860 -27.81 -44.95 4.29
CA ALA A 860 -28.02 -45.78 5.48
C ALA A 860 -29.40 -45.56 6.15
N GLY A 861 -30.25 -44.71 5.59
CA GLY A 861 -31.62 -44.44 6.05
C GLY A 861 -31.81 -43.22 6.95
N GLN A 862 -30.79 -42.37 7.14
CA GLN A 862 -30.89 -41.17 7.99
C GLN A 862 -31.25 -39.92 7.17
N ASN A 863 -32.55 -39.67 7.01
CA ASN A 863 -33.06 -38.54 6.21
C ASN A 863 -33.09 -37.21 6.97
N ASN A 864 -33.02 -37.22 8.31
CA ASN A 864 -33.07 -36.02 9.13
C ASN A 864 -31.69 -35.37 9.36
N ILE A 865 -30.69 -35.74 8.56
CA ILE A 865 -29.33 -35.20 8.69
C ILE A 865 -29.24 -33.73 8.26
N ASN A 866 -28.42 -32.94 8.92
CA ASN A 866 -28.20 -31.52 8.67
C ASN A 866 -26.77 -31.14 9.07
N PHE A 867 -26.35 -29.92 8.77
CA PHE A 867 -25.08 -29.41 9.23
C PHE A 867 -25.11 -27.90 9.41
N PHE A 868 -24.17 -27.38 10.18
CA PHE A 868 -23.84 -25.96 10.20
C PHE A 868 -22.36 -25.74 9.96
N TYR A 869 -22.02 -24.52 9.52
CA TYR A 869 -20.64 -24.11 9.31
C TYR A 869 -20.26 -23.08 10.37
N ASP A 870 -19.19 -23.36 11.10
CA ASP A 870 -18.58 -22.41 12.00
C ASP A 870 -17.49 -21.62 11.27
N ALA A 871 -17.71 -20.33 11.07
CA ALA A 871 -16.77 -19.44 10.39
C ALA A 871 -15.47 -19.23 11.18
N ALA A 872 -15.51 -19.32 12.52
CA ALA A 872 -14.33 -19.13 13.35
C ALA A 872 -13.33 -20.29 13.19
N THR A 873 -13.84 -21.53 13.13
CA THR A 873 -13.00 -22.72 12.97
C THR A 873 -12.90 -23.23 11.54
N SER A 874 -13.66 -22.65 10.60
CA SER A 874 -13.78 -23.08 9.20
C SER A 874 -14.20 -24.55 9.06
N LYS A 875 -15.12 -25.02 9.90
CA LYS A 875 -15.53 -26.43 10.00
C LYS A 875 -17.03 -26.63 9.84
N TYR A 876 -17.39 -27.74 9.20
CA TYR A 876 -18.74 -28.25 9.07
C TYR A 876 -19.05 -29.25 10.17
N TYR A 877 -20.13 -29.01 10.92
CA TYR A 877 -20.61 -29.86 12.01
C TYR A 877 -21.88 -30.57 11.56
N ILE A 878 -21.82 -31.89 11.35
CA ILE A 878 -22.92 -32.70 10.82
C ILE A 878 -23.73 -33.30 11.97
N TYR A 879 -25.03 -33.03 12.04
CA TYR A 879 -25.93 -33.46 13.13
C TYR A 879 -27.28 -33.95 12.58
N TYR A 880 -28.10 -34.58 13.40
CA TYR A 880 -29.49 -34.89 13.02
C TYR A 880 -30.53 -34.59 14.13
N ASP A 881 -30.08 -34.41 15.38
CA ASP A 881 -30.95 -34.01 16.49
C ASP A 881 -30.45 -32.73 17.17
N LYS A 882 -31.41 -31.88 17.58
CA LYS A 882 -31.24 -30.66 18.37
C LYS A 882 -32.14 -30.73 19.61
N PHE A 883 -31.63 -30.30 20.76
CA PHE A 883 -32.38 -30.20 22.02
C PHE A 883 -32.17 -28.82 22.65
N ASP A 884 -33.21 -28.23 23.24
CA ASP A 884 -33.08 -26.94 23.93
C ASP A 884 -32.45 -27.09 25.33
N TYR A 885 -32.52 -28.30 25.92
CA TYR A 885 -32.01 -28.61 27.26
C TYR A 885 -31.05 -29.81 27.26
N ILE A 886 -30.03 -29.76 28.12
CA ILE A 886 -28.98 -30.78 28.22
C ILE A 886 -29.50 -32.17 28.57
N GLU A 887 -30.57 -32.27 29.36
CA GLU A 887 -31.14 -33.56 29.78
C GLU A 887 -31.70 -34.35 28.59
N GLY A 888 -32.35 -33.67 27.65
CA GLY A 888 -32.85 -34.28 26.42
C GLY A 888 -31.72 -34.84 25.56
N ALA A 889 -30.68 -34.04 25.33
CA ALA A 889 -29.49 -34.47 24.58
C ALA A 889 -28.76 -35.64 25.25
N ARG A 890 -28.67 -35.65 26.59
CA ARG A 890 -28.04 -36.73 27.35
C ARG A 890 -28.83 -38.04 27.24
N ASN A 891 -30.15 -37.98 27.29
CA ASN A 891 -31.00 -39.15 27.14
C ASN A 891 -30.88 -39.73 25.72
N ALA A 892 -30.89 -38.88 24.69
CA ALA A 892 -30.71 -39.29 23.30
C ALA A 892 -29.32 -39.90 23.03
N MET A 893 -28.26 -39.36 23.65
CA MET A 893 -26.91 -39.95 23.61
C MET A 893 -26.84 -41.34 24.26
N LYS A 894 -27.56 -41.54 25.37
CA LYS A 894 -27.64 -42.85 26.05
C LYS A 894 -28.42 -43.88 25.25
N SER A 895 -29.43 -43.44 24.49
CA SER A 895 -30.22 -44.28 23.60
C SER A 895 -29.68 -44.32 22.16
N LYS A 896 -28.43 -43.91 21.92
CA LYS A 896 -27.84 -43.94 20.57
C LYS A 896 -27.89 -45.39 20.06
N GLY A 897 -28.62 -45.62 18.97
CA GLY A 897 -28.73 -46.94 18.36
C GLY A 897 -27.39 -47.42 17.80
N SER A 898 -27.28 -48.70 17.44
CA SER A 898 -26.08 -49.31 16.86
C SER A 898 -25.92 -49.03 15.36
N THR A 899 -26.43 -47.89 14.87
CA THR A 899 -26.32 -47.55 13.46
C THR A 899 -24.88 -47.15 13.13
N PRO A 900 -24.36 -47.53 11.95
CA PRO A 900 -22.96 -47.33 11.57
C PRO A 900 -22.45 -45.88 11.68
N TYR A 901 -23.30 -44.89 11.40
CA TYR A 901 -22.96 -43.46 11.44
C TYR A 901 -22.96 -42.85 12.85
N ASN A 902 -23.31 -43.60 13.90
CA ASN A 902 -23.32 -43.14 15.28
C ASN A 902 -22.02 -43.44 16.06
N GLY A 903 -21.03 -44.06 15.41
CA GLY A 903 -19.79 -44.54 16.04
C GLY A 903 -19.05 -43.48 16.87
N LYS A 904 -18.95 -42.26 16.34
CA LYS A 904 -18.23 -41.13 16.97
C LYS A 904 -19.13 -39.95 17.36
N MET A 905 -20.40 -40.21 17.65
CA MET A 905 -21.36 -39.17 18.05
C MET A 905 -20.92 -38.45 19.33
N SER A 906 -21.00 -37.12 19.31
CA SER A 906 -20.70 -36.26 20.47
C SER A 906 -21.72 -35.11 20.60
N MET A 907 -21.66 -34.40 21.73
CA MET A 907 -22.58 -33.30 22.03
C MET A 907 -21.88 -31.93 21.90
N VAL A 908 -22.50 -30.99 21.19
CA VAL A 908 -22.02 -29.62 21.01
C VAL A 908 -23.10 -28.64 21.45
N LYS A 909 -22.75 -27.65 22.25
CA LYS A 909 -23.63 -26.55 22.67
C LYS A 909 -23.37 -25.33 21.80
N ILE A 910 -24.42 -24.75 21.23
CA ILE A 910 -24.37 -23.50 20.47
C ILE A 910 -24.99 -22.38 21.31
N GLU A 911 -24.27 -21.27 21.43
CA GLU A 911 -24.69 -20.04 22.10
C GLU A 911 -24.61 -18.86 21.12
N ASN A 912 -25.76 -18.49 20.55
CA ASN A 912 -25.94 -17.35 19.65
C ASN A 912 -26.63 -16.18 20.32
#